data_AF-A0A5Q2W215-F1
#
_entry.id   AF-A0A5Q2W215-F1
#
_cell.length_a   1.000
_cell.length_b   1.000
_cell.length_c   1.000
_cell.angle_alpha   90.00
_cell.angle_beta   90.00
_cell.angle_gamma   90.00
#
_symmetry.space_group_name_H-M   'P 1'
#
loop_
_entity.id
_entity.type
_entity.pdbx_description
1 polymer ?
#
loop_
_entity_poly.entity_id
_entity_poly.type
_entity_poly.pdbx_seq_one_letter_code
_entity_poly.pdbx_strand_id
1 'polypeptide(L)'
;MRWLVLGDIGRRDLYHVGDEAMAEVAVEALTTRGAAAITLVATHASAATELYGRPAVERVGVDPGWTVARRDEMLGQAAAGELDASTPLGRLDAAVAAADAVLISGGGNLNSRFGHHIDERAALTRLARRHGKPLVVAAQTIGPALDDRERRLVGEIIEYARAFAVRDDDSYRLALELGGEAARVHRISDDAILLSSREADDVVAGDLVASDVRYVAASFTADPGRSGLDRHDYLDLVATTLDDLSEQVDAPVLLVPHIGSLAGPVRKVDELSDASIVERSTSGRIRALPTMTARAAAAVTAGALLSVSTRYHPLVFATAQGVPAVGISLARFSTVRMQGALCPLGLGAFVLGPASWESVPAAARELSERRVEVRQWLEPTMAARREQQQRWWDGAAALADDAAFPAPSPAAPFPRTGPWAAPAARALALFDTLDEERHRVADLTAQLADERRRLRDRTDRLEHARRRLDSQAARARRAENRRLVRLADRLGDAARTVGRRRRPRGVVATRAGEPQPLLSVLVPIYNVEDYLDECLRSIVDQSLTDLEILLIDDGSTDASATIAERFAARDDRIRLVRQENQGLGAVRNSGVRMARGRYLTFVDSDDVVPRRAFEALVAALEASGADLATGGTARVLPDGSLRTRQWVRDLHGRDRHTTIEETPQLLRDFYTWNKAYRAEFWHAHGFRFREGVLFEDQPVITEILCRAASIDVVAQTTYHYRIRPDDSALTGTMYSLADVRSREQAIRLTSEALDTLGVSTRIRRAWWWTQVDHHFPRYLENTAAGDGPEYAAVVDMMHETVSTEDVQALENASAAHRALCHLALTTSRESVARYLEAGGASTSSARLEGRGGETVAALPVPDEGRADLPADLCVVSTNEQRLVALFDGHAWEDPCVLVVHARVGISQAIPPDRAGASVVLAFADGTRMPLDHTGRLERTEELPRPFGVAAWYVMRIPIDVGALHRDHPGAPARSARVEVDLTWGALTRSGTLSRRSEQGSGAALNGSMIPGTSRALELAWTRTAGVQLRAPAREVSAHVAVNEDASLDLLLHARRTEFDIVFVTVKAAGVPARRHLVRRIGPREYRVRVETAWLEPGRVAHLAALDEAGTRRNVHVSAMQLREVITPTLVMTTTPGARLQVMRPAAGE
;
A
#
# COMPACT_ATOMS: atom_id res chain seq x y z
N MET A 1 -42.83 -25.26 -11.24
CA MET A 1 -41.58 -24.66 -11.77
C MET A 1 -40.39 -25.20 -10.99
N ARG A 2 -39.26 -25.38 -11.66
CA ARG A 2 -37.95 -25.71 -11.08
C ARG A 2 -37.21 -24.42 -10.76
N TRP A 3 -36.70 -24.28 -9.54
CA TRP A 3 -36.04 -23.07 -9.08
C TRP A 3 -34.55 -23.28 -8.83
N LEU A 4 -33.75 -22.31 -9.24
CA LEU A 4 -32.37 -22.16 -8.77
C LEU A 4 -32.33 -21.05 -7.72
N VAL A 5 -31.84 -21.34 -6.52
CA VAL A 5 -31.86 -20.41 -5.37
C VAL A 5 -30.45 -20.14 -4.88
N LEU A 6 -29.97 -18.92 -5.05
CA LEU A 6 -28.79 -18.43 -4.31
C LEU A 6 -29.23 -18.11 -2.88
N GLY A 7 -28.44 -18.53 -1.89
CA GLY A 7 -28.72 -18.33 -0.46
C GLY A 7 -27.51 -17.93 0.40
N ASP A 8 -26.29 -17.90 -0.16
CA ASP A 8 -25.03 -17.71 0.60
C ASP A 8 -24.76 -18.72 1.72
N ILE A 9 -25.21 -19.96 1.51
CA ILE A 9 -25.20 -21.05 2.48
C ILE A 9 -24.12 -22.12 2.20
N GLY A 10 -24.06 -23.13 3.06
CA GLY A 10 -23.36 -24.39 2.78
C GLY A 10 -21.84 -24.29 2.90
N ARG A 11 -21.35 -23.56 3.89
CA ARG A 11 -19.93 -23.58 4.28
C ARG A 11 -19.72 -24.76 5.26
N ARG A 12 -18.66 -25.57 5.05
CA ARG A 12 -18.43 -26.78 5.85
C ARG A 12 -18.09 -26.49 7.31
N ASP A 13 -17.23 -25.51 7.53
CA ASP A 13 -16.70 -25.23 8.86
C ASP A 13 -17.13 -23.86 9.38
N LEU A 14 -18.21 -23.29 8.85
CA LEU A 14 -18.74 -21.99 9.28
C LEU A 14 -20.24 -21.95 9.00
N TYR A 15 -21.04 -21.63 9.99
CA TYR A 15 -22.48 -21.49 9.87
C TYR A 15 -22.86 -20.03 10.13
N HIS A 16 -23.53 -19.40 9.16
CA HIS A 16 -24.01 -18.02 9.31
C HIS A 16 -25.51 -18.05 9.53
N VAL A 17 -25.94 -17.89 10.78
CA VAL A 17 -27.35 -18.05 11.21
C VAL A 17 -28.34 -17.23 10.36
N GLY A 18 -27.97 -16.01 9.98
CA GLY A 18 -28.81 -15.14 9.15
C GLY A 18 -29.05 -15.62 7.73
N ASP A 19 -27.98 -15.83 6.97
CA ASP A 19 -28.06 -16.33 5.58
C ASP A 19 -28.78 -17.69 5.50
N GLU A 20 -28.50 -18.58 6.45
CA GLU A 20 -29.17 -19.89 6.55
C GLU A 20 -30.67 -19.72 6.85
N ALA A 21 -31.07 -18.81 7.75
CA ALA A 21 -32.49 -18.49 8.00
C ALA A 21 -33.24 -18.03 6.74
N MET A 22 -32.61 -17.13 5.97
CA MET A 22 -33.18 -16.59 4.73
C MET A 22 -33.35 -17.68 3.67
N ALA A 23 -32.34 -18.54 3.51
CA ALA A 23 -32.39 -19.65 2.57
C ALA A 23 -33.44 -20.69 2.97
N GLU A 24 -33.56 -21.02 4.26
CA GLU A 24 -34.59 -21.91 4.78
C GLU A 24 -36.00 -21.39 4.49
N VAL A 25 -36.26 -20.11 4.78
CA VAL A 25 -37.56 -19.49 4.48
C VAL A 25 -37.84 -19.50 2.98
N ALA A 26 -36.86 -19.18 2.14
CA ALA A 26 -37.03 -19.21 0.69
C ALA A 26 -37.39 -20.61 0.18
N VAL A 27 -36.72 -21.65 0.69
CA VAL A 27 -37.01 -23.05 0.34
C VAL A 27 -38.42 -23.44 0.78
N GLU A 28 -38.83 -23.10 2.01
CA GLU A 28 -40.16 -23.39 2.53
C GLU A 28 -41.25 -22.63 1.77
N ALA A 29 -41.05 -21.34 1.50
CA ALA A 29 -41.99 -20.49 0.79
C ALA A 29 -42.23 -20.98 -0.65
N LEU A 30 -41.18 -21.40 -1.36
CA LEU A 30 -41.29 -21.97 -2.70
C LEU A 30 -41.91 -23.37 -2.69
N THR A 31 -41.53 -24.22 -1.73
CA THR A 31 -42.05 -25.60 -1.62
C THR A 31 -43.56 -25.59 -1.35
N THR A 32 -44.01 -24.77 -0.41
CA THR A 32 -45.43 -24.63 -0.04
C THR A 32 -46.29 -24.08 -1.18
N ARG A 33 -45.67 -23.39 -2.15
CA ARG A 33 -46.31 -22.82 -3.36
C ARG A 33 -46.13 -23.69 -4.60
N GLY A 34 -45.77 -24.96 -4.44
CA GLY A 34 -45.76 -25.94 -5.52
C GLY A 34 -44.52 -25.90 -6.43
N ALA A 35 -43.37 -25.44 -5.93
CA ALA A 35 -42.10 -25.64 -6.62
C ALA A 35 -41.86 -27.15 -6.88
N ALA A 36 -41.64 -27.52 -8.14
CA ALA A 36 -41.46 -28.91 -8.57
C ALA A 36 -40.08 -29.47 -8.19
N ALA A 37 -39.06 -28.61 -8.20
CA ALA A 37 -37.72 -28.89 -7.71
C ALA A 37 -37.04 -27.58 -7.31
N ILE A 38 -36.12 -27.66 -6.35
CA ILE A 38 -35.29 -26.53 -5.91
C ILE A 38 -33.84 -27.01 -5.92
N THR A 39 -32.99 -26.30 -6.64
CA THR A 39 -31.52 -26.46 -6.62
C THR A 39 -30.90 -25.27 -5.93
N LEU A 40 -30.04 -25.51 -4.95
CA LEU A 40 -29.38 -24.46 -4.16
C LEU A 40 -28.05 -24.06 -4.82
N VAL A 41 -27.68 -22.79 -4.72
CA VAL A 41 -26.33 -22.31 -5.01
C VAL A 41 -25.65 -22.04 -3.67
N ALA A 42 -24.57 -22.77 -3.41
CA ALA A 42 -23.92 -22.82 -2.11
C ALA A 42 -22.39 -22.73 -2.23
N THR A 43 -21.71 -22.42 -1.12
CA THR A 43 -20.23 -22.39 -1.10
C THR A 43 -19.66 -23.79 -1.35
N HIS A 44 -20.16 -24.79 -0.64
CA HIS A 44 -19.87 -26.20 -0.90
C HIS A 44 -21.19 -26.92 -1.15
N ALA A 45 -21.40 -27.36 -2.39
CA ALA A 45 -22.63 -28.04 -2.79
C ALA A 45 -22.96 -29.26 -1.92
N SER A 46 -21.94 -30.05 -1.55
CA SER A 46 -22.14 -31.24 -0.71
C SER A 46 -22.69 -30.89 0.68
N ALA A 47 -22.19 -29.82 1.31
CA ALA A 47 -22.60 -29.41 2.64
C ALA A 47 -24.04 -28.87 2.64
N ALA A 48 -24.40 -28.06 1.63
CA ALA A 48 -25.77 -27.63 1.45
C ALA A 48 -26.72 -28.81 1.15
N THR A 49 -26.27 -29.80 0.37
CA THR A 49 -27.08 -30.98 0.07
C THR A 49 -27.36 -31.80 1.32
N GLU A 50 -26.34 -31.98 2.17
CA GLU A 50 -26.46 -32.68 3.46
C GLU A 50 -27.39 -31.94 4.41
N LEU A 51 -27.23 -30.62 4.54
CA LEU A 51 -27.98 -29.81 5.50
C LEU A 51 -29.45 -29.61 5.09
N TYR A 52 -29.72 -29.41 3.80
CA TYR A 52 -31.06 -29.06 3.29
C TYR A 52 -31.80 -30.22 2.64
N GLY A 53 -31.13 -31.34 2.35
CA GLY A 53 -31.72 -32.47 1.61
C GLY A 53 -32.14 -32.10 0.19
N ARG A 54 -31.49 -31.11 -0.43
CA ARG A 54 -31.80 -30.60 -1.78
C ARG A 54 -30.54 -30.63 -2.66
N PRO A 55 -30.68 -30.86 -3.98
CA PRO A 55 -29.56 -30.71 -4.90
C PRO A 55 -28.94 -29.31 -4.77
N ALA A 56 -27.61 -29.24 -4.83
CA ALA A 56 -26.90 -27.98 -4.81
C ALA A 56 -25.79 -27.95 -5.87
N VAL A 57 -25.47 -26.74 -6.32
CA VAL A 57 -24.31 -26.43 -7.15
C VAL A 57 -23.43 -25.40 -6.45
N GLU A 58 -22.15 -25.41 -6.79
CA GLU A 58 -21.21 -24.45 -6.23
C GLU A 58 -21.46 -23.05 -6.81
N ARG A 59 -21.30 -22.06 -5.94
CA ARG A 59 -21.23 -20.65 -6.33
C ARG A 59 -19.96 -20.38 -7.14
N VAL A 60 -19.89 -19.22 -7.80
CA VAL A 60 -18.70 -18.85 -8.59
C VAL A 60 -17.48 -18.66 -7.67
N GLY A 61 -17.71 -18.17 -6.45
CA GLY A 61 -16.66 -18.04 -5.44
C GLY A 61 -15.76 -16.84 -5.73
N VAL A 62 -16.36 -15.68 -5.98
CA VAL A 62 -15.62 -14.43 -6.20
C VAL A 62 -14.82 -14.08 -4.94
N ASP A 63 -13.50 -14.16 -5.02
CA ASP A 63 -12.62 -13.79 -3.92
C ASP A 63 -12.59 -12.25 -3.76
N PRO A 64 -12.75 -11.70 -2.54
CA PRO A 64 -12.60 -10.26 -2.29
C PRO A 64 -11.28 -9.67 -2.80
N GLY A 65 -10.21 -10.47 -2.86
CA GLY A 65 -8.89 -10.11 -3.38
C GLY A 65 -8.77 -10.06 -4.90
N TRP A 66 -9.78 -10.52 -5.66
CA TRP A 66 -9.73 -10.44 -7.12
C TRP A 66 -9.63 -9.00 -7.62
N THR A 67 -8.80 -8.78 -8.64
CA THR A 67 -8.72 -7.49 -9.31
C THR A 67 -10.03 -7.15 -10.02
N VAL A 68 -10.33 -5.86 -10.17
CA VAL A 68 -11.51 -5.39 -10.92
C VAL A 68 -11.53 -5.97 -12.34
N ALA A 69 -10.36 -6.09 -12.98
CA ALA A 69 -10.24 -6.67 -14.32
C ALA A 69 -10.67 -8.15 -14.37
N ARG A 70 -10.25 -8.97 -13.38
CA ARG A 70 -10.65 -10.39 -13.28
C ARG A 70 -12.16 -10.51 -13.06
N ARG A 71 -12.73 -9.64 -12.21
CA ARG A 71 -14.18 -9.59 -11.97
C ARG A 71 -14.96 -9.17 -13.22
N ASP A 72 -14.48 -8.17 -13.94
CA ASP A 72 -15.06 -7.72 -15.21
C ASP A 72 -14.93 -8.80 -16.31
N GLU A 73 -13.84 -9.56 -16.34
CA GLU A 73 -13.67 -10.69 -17.26
C GLU A 73 -14.69 -11.80 -16.97
N MET A 74 -14.84 -12.22 -15.71
CA MET A 74 -15.87 -13.19 -15.30
C MET A 74 -17.28 -12.70 -15.67
N LEU A 75 -17.59 -11.42 -15.40
CA LEU A 75 -18.85 -10.81 -15.78
C LEU A 75 -19.04 -10.77 -17.31
N GLY A 76 -17.96 -10.62 -18.07
CA GLY A 76 -17.94 -10.73 -19.52
C GLY A 76 -18.21 -12.14 -20.01
N GLN A 77 -17.60 -13.15 -19.37
CA GLN A 77 -17.84 -14.57 -19.65
C GLN A 77 -19.30 -14.95 -19.37
N ALA A 78 -19.87 -14.51 -18.24
CA ALA A 78 -21.27 -14.75 -17.89
C ALA A 78 -22.26 -14.15 -18.92
N ALA A 79 -21.85 -13.11 -19.66
CA ALA A 79 -22.63 -12.52 -20.75
C ALA A 79 -22.33 -13.13 -22.14
N ALA A 80 -21.19 -13.79 -22.32
CA ALA A 80 -20.72 -14.34 -23.60
C ALA A 80 -21.32 -15.72 -23.91
N GLY A 81 -20.84 -16.44 -24.93
CA GLY A 81 -21.31 -17.79 -25.33
C GLY A 81 -20.72 -18.94 -24.51
N GLU A 82 -20.64 -20.15 -25.08
CA GLU A 82 -20.25 -21.42 -24.43
C GLU A 82 -19.24 -21.30 -23.28
N LEU A 83 -19.63 -21.78 -22.09
CA LEU A 83 -18.78 -21.82 -20.90
C LEU A 83 -18.30 -23.24 -20.64
N ASP A 84 -17.08 -23.37 -20.13
CA ASP A 84 -16.55 -24.66 -19.70
C ASP A 84 -17.30 -25.17 -18.46
N ALA A 85 -18.06 -26.25 -18.63
CA ALA A 85 -18.85 -26.90 -17.59
C ALA A 85 -18.00 -27.46 -16.42
N SER A 86 -16.67 -27.56 -16.59
CA SER A 86 -15.75 -27.93 -15.51
C SER A 86 -15.50 -26.80 -14.50
N THR A 87 -15.76 -25.55 -14.88
CA THR A 87 -15.55 -24.37 -14.03
C THR A 87 -16.77 -24.10 -13.12
N PRO A 88 -16.60 -23.43 -11.97
CA PRO A 88 -17.74 -23.03 -11.13
C PRO A 88 -18.78 -22.20 -11.88
N LEU A 89 -18.33 -21.25 -12.73
CA LEU A 89 -19.22 -20.42 -13.55
C LEU A 89 -19.99 -21.26 -14.59
N GLY A 90 -19.34 -22.23 -15.24
CA GLY A 90 -20.00 -23.14 -16.19
C GLY A 90 -20.96 -24.14 -15.52
N ARG A 91 -20.65 -24.63 -14.32
CA ARG A 91 -21.59 -25.42 -13.51
C ARG A 91 -22.83 -24.62 -13.14
N LEU A 92 -22.63 -23.38 -12.70
CA LEU A 92 -23.73 -22.47 -12.38
C LEU A 92 -24.57 -22.16 -13.62
N ASP A 93 -23.94 -21.96 -14.77
CA ASP A 93 -24.62 -21.77 -16.05
C ASP A 93 -25.52 -22.94 -16.45
N ALA A 94 -25.01 -24.17 -16.35
CA ALA A 94 -25.79 -25.38 -16.60
C ALA A 94 -27.00 -25.48 -15.65
N ALA A 95 -26.82 -25.08 -14.38
CA ALA A 95 -27.90 -25.05 -13.40
C ALA A 95 -28.97 -24.00 -13.74
N VAL A 96 -28.55 -22.81 -14.19
CA VAL A 96 -29.47 -21.76 -14.67
C VAL A 96 -30.26 -22.25 -15.90
N ALA A 97 -29.59 -22.88 -16.86
CA ALA A 97 -30.23 -23.45 -18.05
C ALA A 97 -31.31 -24.48 -17.70
N ALA A 98 -31.02 -25.33 -16.70
CA ALA A 98 -31.91 -26.37 -16.20
C ALA A 98 -33.07 -25.86 -15.34
N ALA A 99 -33.00 -24.65 -14.79
CA ALA A 99 -34.07 -24.05 -14.00
C ALA A 99 -35.16 -23.41 -14.87
N ASP A 100 -36.35 -23.22 -14.31
CA ASP A 100 -37.44 -22.45 -14.91
C ASP A 100 -37.44 -21.00 -14.40
N ALA A 101 -36.89 -20.75 -13.20
CA ALA A 101 -36.73 -19.43 -12.59
C ALA A 101 -35.52 -19.38 -11.65
N VAL A 102 -34.96 -18.18 -11.46
CA VAL A 102 -33.82 -17.92 -10.58
C VAL A 102 -34.26 -17.00 -9.43
N LEU A 103 -33.85 -17.33 -8.22
CA LEU A 103 -34.06 -16.54 -7.01
C LEU A 103 -32.72 -16.18 -6.39
N ILE A 104 -32.52 -14.89 -6.13
CA ILE A 104 -31.46 -14.41 -5.24
C ILE A 104 -32.10 -14.18 -3.87
N SER A 105 -31.79 -15.09 -2.95
CA SER A 105 -32.06 -14.97 -1.51
C SER A 105 -30.74 -15.04 -0.74
N GLY A 106 -30.73 -14.71 0.55
CA GLY A 106 -29.52 -14.77 1.38
C GLY A 106 -28.40 -13.80 0.98
N GLY A 107 -27.38 -13.72 1.85
CA GLY A 107 -26.21 -12.83 1.74
C GLY A 107 -26.55 -11.41 1.36
N GLY A 108 -27.67 -10.90 1.89
CA GLY A 108 -28.45 -9.78 1.34
C GLY A 108 -27.81 -8.39 1.46
N ASN A 109 -26.50 -8.31 1.37
CA ASN A 109 -25.69 -7.11 1.52
C ASN A 109 -25.08 -6.77 0.15
N LEU A 110 -25.77 -5.96 -0.65
CA LEU A 110 -25.24 -5.42 -1.91
C LEU A 110 -24.64 -4.05 -1.66
N ASN A 111 -23.54 -4.01 -0.92
CA ASN A 111 -22.87 -2.79 -0.49
C ASN A 111 -21.39 -2.87 -0.88
N SER A 112 -20.69 -1.75 -1.04
CA SER A 112 -19.25 -1.72 -1.38
C SER A 112 -18.36 -2.52 -0.42
N ARG A 113 -18.76 -2.66 0.85
CA ARG A 113 -18.06 -3.54 1.81
C ARG A 113 -18.06 -5.02 1.38
N PHE A 114 -19.01 -5.41 0.54
CA PHE A 114 -19.23 -6.76 0.04
C PHE A 114 -19.31 -6.79 -1.49
N GLY A 115 -18.47 -6.01 -2.20
CA GLY A 115 -18.51 -5.91 -3.67
C GLY A 115 -18.47 -7.27 -4.40
N HIS A 116 -17.77 -8.26 -3.85
CA HIS A 116 -17.77 -9.64 -4.36
C HIS A 116 -19.17 -10.29 -4.42
N HIS A 117 -20.07 -9.97 -3.48
CA HIS A 117 -21.47 -10.41 -3.54
C HIS A 117 -22.24 -9.75 -4.69
N ILE A 118 -21.95 -8.47 -4.98
CA ILE A 118 -22.54 -7.73 -6.10
C ILE A 118 -22.09 -8.35 -7.43
N ASP A 119 -20.80 -8.61 -7.58
CA ASP A 119 -20.23 -9.23 -8.77
C ASP A 119 -20.83 -10.62 -9.05
N GLU A 120 -20.97 -11.46 -8.03
CA GLU A 120 -21.54 -12.79 -8.22
C GLU A 120 -23.03 -12.75 -8.61
N ARG A 121 -23.80 -11.83 -8.01
CA ARG A 121 -25.22 -11.64 -8.35
C ARG A 121 -25.41 -11.02 -9.73
N ALA A 122 -24.52 -10.12 -10.14
CA ALA A 122 -24.50 -9.60 -11.50
C ALA A 122 -24.14 -10.70 -12.52
N ALA A 123 -23.21 -11.60 -12.18
CA ALA A 123 -22.92 -12.78 -13.01
C ALA A 123 -24.15 -13.68 -13.14
N LEU A 124 -24.80 -14.04 -12.03
CA LEU A 124 -26.03 -14.85 -12.04
C LEU A 124 -27.16 -14.17 -12.83
N THR A 125 -27.29 -12.85 -12.71
CA THR A 125 -28.25 -12.04 -13.49
C THR A 125 -27.98 -12.15 -14.99
N ARG A 126 -26.72 -12.07 -15.41
CA ARG A 126 -26.33 -12.21 -16.82
C ARG A 126 -26.57 -13.61 -17.36
N LEU A 127 -26.29 -14.64 -16.57
CA LEU A 127 -26.60 -16.03 -16.93
C LEU A 127 -28.12 -16.23 -17.09
N ALA A 128 -28.93 -15.73 -16.15
CA ALA A 128 -30.38 -15.78 -16.23
C ALA A 128 -30.89 -15.06 -17.49
N ARG A 129 -30.38 -13.86 -17.76
CA ARG A 129 -30.67 -13.08 -18.98
C ARG A 129 -30.34 -13.83 -20.25
N ARG A 130 -29.17 -14.46 -20.31
CA ARG A 130 -28.71 -15.23 -21.48
C ARG A 130 -29.62 -16.43 -21.77
N HIS A 131 -30.10 -17.11 -20.73
CA HIS A 131 -31.02 -18.25 -20.86
C HIS A 131 -32.51 -17.86 -20.87
N GLY A 132 -32.83 -16.56 -20.84
CA GLY A 132 -34.19 -16.05 -20.81
C GLY A 132 -34.98 -16.48 -19.57
N LYS A 133 -34.30 -16.69 -18.42
CA LYS A 133 -34.91 -17.16 -17.17
C LYS A 133 -35.33 -15.98 -16.30
N PRO A 134 -36.58 -15.93 -15.80
CA PRO A 134 -37.02 -14.88 -14.91
C PRO A 134 -36.21 -14.90 -13.61
N LEU A 135 -35.81 -13.70 -13.16
CA LEU A 135 -35.07 -13.46 -11.92
C LEU A 135 -35.94 -12.75 -10.89
N VAL A 136 -35.93 -13.25 -9.66
CA VAL A 136 -36.52 -12.59 -8.48
C VAL A 136 -35.41 -12.33 -7.47
N VAL A 137 -35.44 -11.15 -6.83
CA VAL A 137 -34.49 -10.77 -5.78
C VAL A 137 -35.24 -10.49 -4.48
N ALA A 138 -34.85 -11.17 -3.41
CA ALA A 138 -35.50 -11.15 -2.10
C ALA A 138 -34.68 -10.38 -1.06
N ALA A 139 -35.34 -9.49 -0.32
CA ALA A 139 -34.91 -8.89 0.94
C ALA A 139 -33.44 -8.42 0.96
N GLN A 140 -33.02 -7.66 -0.05
CA GLN A 140 -31.66 -7.11 -0.09
C GLN A 140 -31.56 -5.76 0.63
N THR A 141 -30.39 -5.48 1.18
CA THR A 141 -29.94 -4.15 1.59
C THR A 141 -28.84 -3.73 0.64
N ILE A 142 -29.07 -2.66 -0.13
CA ILE A 142 -28.14 -2.18 -1.16
C ILE A 142 -27.41 -0.88 -0.75
N GLY A 143 -27.90 -0.21 0.29
CA GLY A 143 -27.34 1.02 0.83
C GLY A 143 -26.48 0.80 2.08
N PRO A 144 -25.80 1.84 2.58
CA PRO A 144 -25.89 3.23 2.13
C PRO A 144 -24.80 3.66 1.12
N ALA A 145 -23.80 2.81 0.84
CA ALA A 145 -22.66 3.16 -0.01
C ALA A 145 -22.43 2.14 -1.13
N LEU A 146 -22.30 2.67 -2.35
CA LEU A 146 -21.99 1.96 -3.60
C LEU A 146 -21.07 2.83 -4.43
N ASP A 147 -19.97 2.25 -4.92
CA ASP A 147 -19.09 2.94 -5.86
C ASP A 147 -19.74 3.03 -7.25
N ASP A 148 -19.16 3.81 -8.17
CA ASP A 148 -19.74 4.02 -9.50
C ASP A 148 -19.90 2.72 -10.32
N ARG A 149 -19.00 1.74 -10.15
CA ARG A 149 -19.07 0.45 -10.85
C ARG A 149 -20.20 -0.39 -10.27
N GLU A 150 -20.25 -0.49 -8.96
CA GLU A 150 -21.26 -1.26 -8.24
C GLU A 150 -22.66 -0.67 -8.40
N ARG A 151 -22.79 0.66 -8.46
CA ARG A 151 -24.05 1.33 -8.83
C ARG A 151 -24.57 0.83 -10.18
N ARG A 152 -23.71 0.68 -11.18
CA ARG A 152 -24.09 0.14 -12.50
C ARG A 152 -24.49 -1.33 -12.43
N LEU A 153 -23.75 -2.15 -11.68
CA LEU A 153 -24.04 -3.58 -11.54
C LEU A 153 -25.33 -3.83 -10.77
N VAL A 154 -25.56 -3.12 -9.66
CA VAL A 154 -26.82 -3.20 -8.90
C VAL A 154 -27.99 -2.69 -9.75
N GLY A 155 -27.80 -1.60 -10.51
CA GLY A 155 -28.78 -1.12 -11.48
C GLY A 155 -29.14 -2.18 -12.54
N GLU A 156 -28.15 -2.90 -13.07
CA GLU A 156 -28.37 -4.01 -14.01
C GLU A 156 -29.22 -5.13 -13.40
N ILE A 157 -28.98 -5.48 -12.13
CA ILE A 157 -29.78 -6.49 -11.41
C ILE A 157 -31.22 -5.99 -11.23
N ILE A 158 -31.40 -4.74 -10.81
CA ILE A 158 -32.73 -4.12 -10.61
C ILE A 158 -33.51 -4.08 -11.93
N GLU A 159 -32.86 -3.68 -13.03
CA GLU A 159 -33.48 -3.59 -14.35
C GLU A 159 -33.98 -4.96 -14.84
N TYR A 160 -33.17 -6.00 -14.65
CA TYR A 160 -33.49 -7.34 -15.13
C TYR A 160 -34.48 -8.09 -14.25
N ALA A 161 -34.42 -7.89 -12.93
CA ALA A 161 -35.27 -8.59 -11.99
C ALA A 161 -36.75 -8.27 -12.27
N ARG A 162 -37.57 -9.33 -12.31
CA ARG A 162 -39.02 -9.21 -12.44
C ARG A 162 -39.65 -8.60 -11.19
N ALA A 163 -39.07 -8.91 -10.04
CA ALA A 163 -39.35 -8.28 -8.76
C ALA A 163 -38.03 -8.13 -7.98
N PHE A 164 -37.72 -6.91 -7.57
CA PHE A 164 -36.54 -6.57 -6.77
C PHE A 164 -36.97 -6.06 -5.41
N ALA A 165 -36.82 -6.90 -4.38
CA ALA A 165 -37.30 -6.59 -3.05
C ALA A 165 -36.16 -6.16 -2.11
N VAL A 166 -36.39 -5.07 -1.38
CA VAL A 166 -35.48 -4.52 -0.37
C VAL A 166 -36.18 -4.42 0.98
N ARG A 167 -35.39 -4.53 2.06
CA ARG A 167 -35.89 -4.64 3.44
C ARG A 167 -35.78 -3.35 4.27
N ASP A 168 -35.29 -2.27 3.68
CA ASP A 168 -35.10 -0.99 4.36
C ASP A 168 -35.38 0.19 3.42
N ASP A 169 -35.78 1.33 4.02
CA ASP A 169 -36.20 2.52 3.26
C ASP A 169 -35.04 3.18 2.52
N ASP A 170 -33.82 3.12 3.04
CA ASP A 170 -32.65 3.71 2.40
C ASP A 170 -32.29 2.96 1.12
N SER A 171 -32.30 1.63 1.17
CA SER A 171 -32.14 0.75 0.02
C SER A 171 -33.26 0.93 -1.00
N TYR A 172 -34.50 1.17 -0.54
CA TYR A 172 -35.61 1.47 -1.45
C TYR A 172 -35.41 2.77 -2.22
N ARG A 173 -35.03 3.85 -1.53
CA ARG A 173 -34.72 5.13 -2.19
C ARG A 173 -33.55 4.97 -3.16
N LEU A 174 -32.48 4.31 -2.73
CA LEU A 174 -31.31 4.07 -3.58
C LEU A 174 -31.66 3.21 -4.80
N ALA A 175 -32.52 2.20 -4.67
CA ALA A 175 -32.93 1.36 -5.80
C ALA A 175 -33.68 2.17 -6.87
N LEU A 176 -34.54 3.11 -6.45
CA LEU A 176 -35.21 4.04 -7.37
C LEU A 176 -34.22 5.01 -8.02
N GLU A 177 -33.23 5.51 -7.28
CA GLU A 177 -32.16 6.38 -7.81
C GLU A 177 -31.29 5.66 -8.86
N LEU A 178 -31.10 4.34 -8.72
CA LEU A 178 -30.35 3.52 -9.68
C LEU A 178 -31.16 3.11 -10.92
N GLY A 179 -32.34 3.71 -11.12
CA GLY A 179 -33.19 3.47 -12.29
C GLY A 179 -34.26 2.39 -12.09
N GLY A 180 -34.50 1.95 -10.86
CA GLY A 180 -35.57 1.01 -10.55
C GLY A 180 -36.96 1.60 -10.78
N GLU A 181 -37.81 0.89 -11.51
CA GLU A 181 -39.22 1.24 -11.67
C GLU A 181 -39.99 0.95 -10.38
N ALA A 182 -40.82 1.88 -9.92
CA ALA A 182 -41.64 1.70 -8.70
C ALA A 182 -42.60 0.49 -8.77
N ALA A 183 -42.89 0.00 -9.98
CA ALA A 183 -43.69 -1.21 -10.20
C ALA A 183 -42.91 -2.51 -9.95
N ARG A 184 -41.57 -2.49 -10.00
CA ARG A 184 -40.69 -3.67 -9.87
C ARG A 184 -39.84 -3.66 -8.61
N VAL A 185 -39.64 -2.50 -7.99
CA VAL A 185 -38.92 -2.37 -6.72
C VAL A 185 -39.92 -2.42 -5.58
N HIS A 186 -39.75 -3.38 -4.67
CA HIS A 186 -40.70 -3.64 -3.59
C HIS A 186 -40.05 -3.45 -2.22
N ARG A 187 -40.76 -2.77 -1.32
CA ARG A 187 -40.42 -2.77 0.11
C ARG A 187 -41.05 -3.97 0.76
N ILE A 188 -40.25 -4.76 1.44
CA ILE A 188 -40.70 -5.93 2.19
C ILE A 188 -40.06 -5.95 3.57
N SER A 189 -40.45 -6.89 4.42
CA SER A 189 -39.68 -7.22 5.60
C SER A 189 -38.57 -8.21 5.26
N ASP A 190 -37.64 -8.38 6.19
CA ASP A 190 -36.67 -9.47 6.11
C ASP A 190 -37.39 -10.83 6.09
N ASP A 191 -37.01 -11.76 5.20
CA ASP A 191 -37.75 -13.02 5.05
C ASP A 191 -37.72 -13.85 6.33
N ALA A 192 -36.67 -13.72 7.15
CA ALA A 192 -36.53 -14.47 8.38
C ALA A 192 -37.65 -14.17 9.42
N ILE A 193 -38.52 -13.17 9.22
CA ILE A 193 -39.72 -12.98 10.05
C ILE A 193 -40.72 -14.14 9.94
N LEU A 194 -40.63 -14.93 8.87
CA LEU A 194 -41.44 -16.12 8.63
C LEU A 194 -40.80 -17.39 9.21
N LEU A 195 -39.57 -17.31 9.72
CA LEU A 195 -38.90 -18.46 10.32
C LEU A 195 -39.61 -18.87 11.63
N SER A 196 -40.02 -20.13 11.70
CA SER A 196 -40.58 -20.76 12.90
C SER A 196 -39.70 -21.90 13.39
N SER A 197 -39.66 -22.12 14.71
CA SER A 197 -39.03 -23.33 15.26
C SER A 197 -39.85 -24.58 14.93
N ARG A 198 -39.18 -25.73 14.89
CA ARG A 198 -39.80 -27.06 14.87
C ARG A 198 -39.66 -27.70 16.25
N GLU A 199 -40.40 -28.77 16.51
CA GLU A 199 -40.34 -29.50 17.78
C GLU A 199 -38.90 -29.90 18.17
N ALA A 200 -38.09 -30.34 17.19
CA ALA A 200 -36.67 -30.66 17.43
C ALA A 200 -35.83 -29.44 17.82
N ASP A 201 -36.13 -28.26 17.28
CA ASP A 201 -35.43 -27.01 17.61
C ASP A 201 -35.82 -26.52 19.01
N ASP A 202 -37.08 -26.72 19.41
CA ASP A 202 -37.57 -26.39 20.75
C ASP A 202 -36.92 -27.31 21.81
N VAL A 203 -36.69 -28.59 21.48
CA VAL A 203 -35.93 -29.52 22.32
C VAL A 203 -34.48 -29.04 22.49
N VAL A 204 -33.80 -28.70 21.39
CA VAL A 204 -32.42 -28.16 21.45
C VAL A 204 -32.37 -26.88 22.29
N ALA A 205 -33.33 -25.97 22.13
CA ALA A 205 -33.42 -24.76 22.94
C ALA A 205 -33.63 -25.06 24.43
N GLY A 206 -34.47 -26.04 24.76
CA GLY A 206 -34.71 -26.50 26.14
C GLY A 206 -33.50 -27.19 26.77
N ASP A 207 -32.71 -27.93 26.00
CA ASP A 207 -31.46 -28.55 26.47
C ASP A 207 -30.38 -27.49 26.76
N LEU A 208 -30.34 -26.42 25.96
CA LEU A 208 -29.42 -25.31 26.15
C LEU A 208 -29.84 -24.37 27.28
N VAL A 209 -31.16 -24.20 27.49
CA VAL A 209 -31.71 -23.24 28.46
C VAL A 209 -32.81 -23.90 29.28
N ALA A 210 -32.59 -23.99 30.60
CA ALA A 210 -33.59 -24.52 31.51
C ALA A 210 -34.89 -23.71 31.44
N SER A 211 -36.03 -24.41 31.34
CA SER A 211 -37.35 -23.85 31.01
C SER A 211 -37.90 -22.82 32.01
N ASP A 212 -37.34 -22.76 33.22
CA ASP A 212 -37.73 -21.86 34.31
C ASP A 212 -36.83 -20.62 34.45
N VAL A 213 -35.76 -20.54 33.66
CA VAL A 213 -34.80 -19.42 33.73
C VAL A 213 -35.28 -18.27 32.84
N ARG A 214 -35.41 -17.08 33.42
CA ARG A 214 -35.56 -15.83 32.66
C ARG A 214 -34.17 -15.30 32.30
N TYR A 215 -33.95 -14.90 31.05
CA TYR A 215 -32.64 -14.45 30.56
C TYR A 215 -32.76 -13.37 29.49
N VAL A 216 -31.63 -12.70 29.23
CA VAL A 216 -31.44 -11.81 28.07
C VAL A 216 -30.67 -12.58 26.99
N ALA A 217 -31.16 -12.54 25.75
CA ALA A 217 -30.42 -13.05 24.60
C ALA A 217 -29.53 -11.95 24.02
N ALA A 218 -28.22 -12.21 23.94
CA ALA A 218 -27.24 -11.24 23.48
C ALA A 218 -26.43 -11.78 22.30
N SER A 219 -26.15 -10.96 21.29
CA SER A 219 -25.33 -11.38 20.15
C SER A 219 -24.37 -10.28 19.73
N PHE A 220 -23.07 -10.56 19.81
CA PHE A 220 -22.04 -9.57 19.54
C PHE A 220 -21.07 -10.05 18.45
N THR A 221 -20.68 -9.13 17.56
CA THR A 221 -19.61 -9.37 16.58
C THR A 221 -18.25 -9.15 17.24
N ALA A 222 -17.21 -9.86 16.81
CA ALA A 222 -15.84 -9.58 17.25
C ALA A 222 -15.23 -8.30 16.62
N ASP A 223 -15.85 -7.77 15.56
CA ASP A 223 -15.40 -6.57 14.83
C ASP A 223 -15.95 -5.29 15.50
N PRO A 224 -15.09 -4.40 16.05
CA PRO A 224 -15.52 -3.14 16.67
C PRO A 224 -16.12 -2.15 15.66
N GLY A 225 -16.02 -2.43 14.35
CA GLY A 225 -16.58 -1.62 13.28
C GLY A 225 -15.95 -0.23 13.22
N ARG A 226 -16.78 0.79 13.26
CA ARG A 226 -16.40 2.21 13.18
C ARG A 226 -16.51 2.93 14.52
N SER A 227 -16.57 2.18 15.62
CA SER A 227 -16.60 2.72 17.00
C SER A 227 -15.38 3.56 17.35
N GLY A 228 -14.22 3.28 16.73
CA GLY A 228 -12.94 3.92 17.05
C GLY A 228 -12.17 3.21 18.16
N LEU A 229 -12.70 2.11 18.69
CA LEU A 229 -12.03 1.24 19.66
C LEU A 229 -11.23 0.17 18.95
N ASP A 230 -10.15 -0.29 19.58
CA ASP A 230 -9.54 -1.56 19.19
C ASP A 230 -10.39 -2.74 19.68
N ARG A 231 -9.99 -3.95 19.30
CA ARG A 231 -10.75 -5.17 19.60
C ARG A 231 -10.77 -5.49 21.10
N HIS A 232 -9.71 -5.17 21.84
CA HIS A 232 -9.63 -5.49 23.27
C HIS A 232 -10.56 -4.59 24.06
N ASP A 233 -10.42 -3.28 23.88
CA ASP A 233 -11.24 -2.26 24.52
C ASP A 233 -12.73 -2.46 24.22
N TYR A 234 -13.05 -2.86 22.99
CA TYR A 234 -14.42 -3.16 22.59
C TYR A 234 -15.00 -4.36 23.33
N LEU A 235 -14.24 -5.46 23.49
CA LEU A 235 -14.73 -6.65 24.20
C LEU A 235 -14.87 -6.39 25.71
N ASP A 236 -13.97 -5.60 26.30
CA ASP A 236 -14.11 -5.15 27.69
C ASP A 236 -15.38 -4.29 27.85
N LEU A 237 -15.61 -3.33 26.95
CA LEU A 237 -16.83 -2.50 26.96
C LEU A 237 -18.10 -3.33 26.85
N VAL A 238 -18.12 -4.34 25.97
CA VAL A 238 -19.25 -5.28 25.83
C VAL A 238 -19.47 -6.05 27.14
N ALA A 239 -18.41 -6.61 27.72
CA ALA A 239 -18.51 -7.37 28.97
C ALA A 239 -19.06 -6.52 30.13
N THR A 240 -18.52 -5.31 30.35
CA THR A 240 -19.02 -4.37 31.36
C THR A 240 -20.48 -4.01 31.11
N THR A 241 -20.85 -3.73 29.86
CA THR A 241 -22.25 -3.37 29.51
C THR A 241 -23.22 -4.51 29.79
N LEU A 242 -22.80 -5.76 29.54
CA LEU A 242 -23.62 -6.93 29.80
C LEU A 242 -23.72 -7.27 31.28
N ASP A 243 -22.66 -7.02 32.06
CA ASP A 243 -22.70 -7.12 33.52
C ASP A 243 -23.71 -6.12 34.10
N ASP A 244 -23.61 -4.84 33.72
CA ASP A 244 -24.53 -3.77 34.13
C ASP A 244 -25.98 -4.09 33.72
N LEU A 245 -26.17 -4.62 32.51
CA LEU A 245 -27.47 -5.02 32.00
C LEU A 245 -28.07 -6.18 32.81
N SER A 246 -27.25 -7.20 33.11
CA SER A 246 -27.66 -8.37 33.88
C SER A 246 -28.13 -7.97 35.27
N GLU A 247 -27.45 -7.01 35.90
CA GLU A 247 -27.84 -6.45 37.19
C GLU A 247 -29.16 -5.66 37.08
N GLN A 248 -29.28 -4.76 36.10
CA GLN A 248 -30.46 -3.89 35.96
C GLN A 248 -31.75 -4.65 35.63
N VAL A 249 -31.65 -5.72 34.84
CA VAL A 249 -32.80 -6.55 34.45
C VAL A 249 -33.03 -7.73 35.40
N ASP A 250 -32.09 -7.96 36.32
CA ASP A 250 -32.03 -9.12 37.22
C ASP A 250 -32.24 -10.45 36.48
N ALA A 251 -31.44 -10.68 35.44
CA ALA A 251 -31.47 -11.90 34.65
C ALA A 251 -30.08 -12.23 34.09
N PRO A 252 -29.68 -13.52 34.00
CA PRO A 252 -28.47 -13.90 33.29
C PRO A 252 -28.52 -13.50 31.81
N VAL A 253 -27.33 -13.31 31.23
CA VAL A 253 -27.17 -13.01 29.80
C VAL A 253 -26.66 -14.27 29.10
N LEU A 254 -27.36 -14.69 28.06
CA LEU A 254 -26.95 -15.78 27.18
C LEU A 254 -26.42 -15.19 25.87
N LEU A 255 -25.13 -15.40 25.61
CA LEU A 255 -24.54 -15.04 24.32
C LEU A 255 -24.91 -16.11 23.29
N VAL A 256 -25.68 -15.69 22.29
CA VAL A 256 -26.15 -16.50 21.17
C VAL A 256 -25.28 -16.15 19.96
N PRO A 257 -24.33 -17.02 19.56
CA PRO A 257 -23.44 -16.73 18.44
C PRO A 257 -24.21 -16.63 17.12
N HIS A 258 -23.91 -15.60 16.32
CA HIS A 258 -24.55 -15.42 15.00
C HIS A 258 -23.77 -16.13 13.89
N ILE A 259 -22.45 -16.25 14.07
CA ILE A 259 -21.54 -16.94 13.16
C ILE A 259 -20.59 -17.82 13.97
N GLY A 260 -20.55 -19.12 13.66
CA GLY A 260 -19.63 -20.06 14.32
C GLY A 260 -19.62 -21.42 13.64
N SER A 261 -19.33 -22.51 14.36
CA SER A 261 -19.26 -23.86 13.79
C SER A 261 -20.34 -24.78 14.33
N LEU A 262 -21.11 -25.46 13.46
CA LEU A 262 -21.97 -26.57 13.90
C LEU A 262 -21.18 -27.85 14.24
N ALA A 263 -19.91 -27.93 13.80
CA ALA A 263 -19.07 -29.11 13.97
C ALA A 263 -18.28 -29.06 15.30
N GLY A 264 -18.82 -29.69 16.35
CA GLY A 264 -18.09 -30.08 17.56
C GLY A 264 -17.41 -28.94 18.34
N PRO A 265 -16.33 -29.21 19.12
CA PRO A 265 -15.75 -28.24 20.06
C PRO A 265 -14.94 -27.11 19.40
N VAL A 266 -14.93 -27.02 18.07
CA VAL A 266 -14.13 -26.03 17.33
C VAL A 266 -14.85 -24.68 17.35
N ARG A 267 -14.47 -23.81 18.28
CA ARG A 267 -14.98 -22.44 18.36
C ARG A 267 -14.48 -21.59 17.19
N LYS A 268 -15.38 -20.85 16.55
CA LYS A 268 -15.02 -19.89 15.50
C LYS A 268 -15.77 -18.57 15.65
N VAL A 269 -15.14 -17.50 15.16
CA VAL A 269 -15.73 -16.16 15.01
C VAL A 269 -16.44 -15.69 16.29
N ASP A 270 -17.78 -15.75 16.35
CA ASP A 270 -18.53 -15.23 17.49
C ASP A 270 -18.30 -16.09 18.73
N GLU A 271 -18.12 -17.40 18.60
CA GLU A 271 -17.85 -18.29 19.73
C GLU A 271 -16.52 -17.97 20.44
N LEU A 272 -15.55 -17.41 19.71
CA LEU A 272 -14.28 -16.95 20.28
C LEU A 272 -14.45 -15.62 21.01
N SER A 273 -15.18 -14.67 20.43
CA SER A 273 -15.48 -13.41 21.13
C SER A 273 -16.39 -13.62 22.32
N ASP A 274 -17.37 -14.50 22.23
CA ASP A 274 -18.30 -14.81 23.31
C ASP A 274 -17.56 -15.44 24.50
N ALA A 275 -16.63 -16.35 24.23
CA ALA A 275 -15.73 -16.89 25.25
C ALA A 275 -14.90 -15.77 25.90
N SER A 276 -14.33 -14.87 25.10
CA SER A 276 -13.55 -13.75 25.64
C SER A 276 -14.41 -12.78 26.46
N ILE A 277 -15.67 -12.54 26.07
CA ILE A 277 -16.61 -11.69 26.83
C ILE A 277 -16.92 -12.35 28.18
N VAL A 278 -17.14 -13.67 28.21
CA VAL A 278 -17.34 -14.41 29.46
C VAL A 278 -16.12 -14.33 30.37
N GLU A 279 -14.90 -14.45 29.83
CA GLU A 279 -13.66 -14.34 30.60
C GLU A 279 -13.43 -12.93 31.19
N ARG A 280 -13.98 -11.90 30.54
CA ARG A 280 -13.90 -10.49 30.95
C ARG A 280 -14.98 -10.07 31.94
N SER A 281 -16.09 -10.82 31.96
CA SER A 281 -17.21 -10.58 32.85
C SER A 281 -16.82 -10.78 34.31
N THR A 282 -17.31 -9.89 35.16
CA THR A 282 -17.11 -9.93 36.61
C THR A 282 -18.36 -10.41 37.36
N SER A 283 -19.54 -10.41 36.71
CA SER A 283 -20.80 -10.78 37.36
C SER A 283 -20.96 -12.29 37.58
N GLY A 284 -20.28 -13.12 36.78
CA GLY A 284 -20.54 -14.57 36.72
C GLY A 284 -21.93 -14.94 36.18
N ARG A 285 -22.69 -13.96 35.64
CA ARG A 285 -24.06 -14.14 35.12
C ARG A 285 -24.13 -14.20 33.59
N ILE A 286 -22.99 -14.13 32.92
CA ILE A 286 -22.87 -14.20 31.46
C ILE A 286 -22.43 -15.60 31.04
N ARG A 287 -23.14 -16.20 30.07
CA ARG A 287 -22.83 -17.55 29.56
C ARG A 287 -22.87 -17.57 28.03
N ALA A 288 -21.82 -18.11 27.43
CA ALA A 288 -21.79 -18.38 25.99
C ALA A 288 -22.49 -19.70 25.63
N LEU A 289 -23.35 -19.66 24.62
CA LEU A 289 -23.97 -20.84 24.02
C LEU A 289 -23.15 -21.32 22.82
N PRO A 290 -23.20 -22.62 22.47
CA PRO A 290 -22.59 -23.11 21.24
C PRO A 290 -23.33 -22.60 20.00
N THR A 291 -22.69 -22.64 18.84
CA THR A 291 -23.40 -22.41 17.57
C THR A 291 -24.51 -23.43 17.37
N MET A 292 -25.64 -22.95 16.86
CA MET A 292 -26.85 -23.74 16.62
C MET A 292 -27.48 -23.37 15.28
N THR A 293 -28.46 -24.15 14.84
CA THR A 293 -29.21 -23.88 13.61
C THR A 293 -29.98 -22.55 13.72
N ALA A 294 -30.40 -22.02 12.58
CA ALA A 294 -31.16 -20.77 12.56
C ALA A 294 -32.48 -20.88 13.35
N ARG A 295 -33.17 -22.01 13.25
CA ARG A 295 -34.40 -22.27 14.01
C ARG A 295 -34.17 -22.45 15.50
N ALA A 296 -33.10 -23.15 15.90
CA ALA A 296 -32.73 -23.26 17.31
C ALA A 296 -32.37 -21.89 17.90
N ALA A 297 -31.65 -21.04 17.16
CA ALA A 297 -31.36 -19.67 17.58
C ALA A 297 -32.64 -18.82 17.72
N ALA A 298 -33.61 -18.99 16.81
CA ALA A 298 -34.91 -18.34 16.91
C ALA A 298 -35.73 -18.85 18.11
N ALA A 299 -35.69 -20.15 18.40
CA ALA A 299 -36.35 -20.77 19.55
C ALA A 299 -35.77 -20.28 20.89
N VAL A 300 -34.43 -20.25 21.01
CA VAL A 300 -33.74 -19.64 22.16
C VAL A 300 -34.11 -18.16 22.28
N THR A 301 -34.13 -17.42 21.18
CA THR A 301 -34.50 -15.99 21.24
C THR A 301 -35.95 -15.79 21.68
N ALA A 302 -36.88 -16.68 21.28
CA ALA A 302 -38.30 -16.63 21.65
C ALA A 302 -38.55 -16.74 23.17
N GLY A 303 -37.67 -17.45 23.89
CA GLY A 303 -37.74 -17.60 25.34
C GLY A 303 -37.14 -16.44 26.14
N ALA A 304 -36.48 -15.49 25.49
CA ALA A 304 -35.78 -14.40 26.16
C ALA A 304 -36.73 -13.29 26.66
N LEU A 305 -36.32 -12.58 27.71
CA LEU A 305 -37.00 -11.36 28.19
C LEU A 305 -36.84 -10.19 27.21
N LEU A 306 -35.67 -10.14 26.57
CA LEU A 306 -35.16 -9.05 25.75
C LEU A 306 -34.02 -9.61 24.88
N SER A 307 -33.88 -9.06 23.67
CA SER A 307 -32.69 -9.24 22.84
C SER A 307 -31.84 -7.96 22.78
N VAL A 308 -30.53 -8.07 22.96
CA VAL A 308 -29.58 -6.95 22.78
C VAL A 308 -28.47 -7.38 21.83
N SER A 309 -28.25 -6.65 20.74
CA SER A 309 -27.39 -7.19 19.68
C SER A 309 -26.68 -6.13 18.84
N THR A 310 -25.41 -6.38 18.53
CA THR A 310 -24.68 -5.70 17.42
C THR A 310 -24.83 -6.45 16.09
N ARG A 311 -25.38 -7.66 16.12
CA ARG A 311 -25.77 -8.46 14.94
C ARG A 311 -27.23 -8.14 14.55
N TYR A 312 -27.51 -8.13 13.25
CA TYR A 312 -28.82 -7.73 12.73
C TYR A 312 -29.93 -8.78 12.95
N HIS A 313 -29.75 -10.02 12.50
CA HIS A 313 -30.82 -11.04 12.53
C HIS A 313 -31.32 -11.43 13.92
N PRO A 314 -30.53 -11.38 15.02
CA PRO A 314 -31.09 -11.56 16.37
C PRO A 314 -32.25 -10.59 16.67
N LEU A 315 -32.22 -9.37 16.14
CA LEU A 315 -33.32 -8.41 16.27
C LEU A 315 -34.57 -8.85 15.47
N VAL A 316 -34.36 -9.44 14.29
CA VAL A 316 -35.42 -9.99 13.44
C VAL A 316 -36.09 -11.16 14.15
N PHE A 317 -35.32 -12.11 14.68
CA PHE A 317 -35.85 -13.26 15.42
C PHE A 317 -36.60 -12.83 16.68
N ALA A 318 -36.04 -11.92 17.46
CA ALA A 318 -36.68 -11.42 18.68
C ALA A 318 -38.04 -10.79 18.39
N THR A 319 -38.07 -9.82 17.48
CA THR A 319 -39.31 -9.10 17.18
C THR A 319 -40.34 -9.99 16.47
N ALA A 320 -39.92 -10.96 15.66
CA ALA A 320 -40.82 -11.95 15.08
C ALA A 320 -41.58 -12.76 16.15
N GLN A 321 -40.98 -12.96 17.32
CA GLN A 321 -41.59 -13.70 18.44
C GLN A 321 -42.22 -12.78 19.50
N GLY A 322 -42.31 -11.48 19.23
CA GLY A 322 -42.84 -10.49 20.18
C GLY A 322 -41.89 -10.19 21.36
N VAL A 323 -40.61 -10.54 21.22
CA VAL A 323 -39.57 -10.23 22.21
C VAL A 323 -39.03 -8.82 21.95
N PRO A 324 -38.97 -7.93 22.97
CA PRO A 324 -38.38 -6.61 22.83
C PRO A 324 -36.91 -6.69 22.39
N ALA A 325 -36.44 -5.71 21.60
CA ALA A 325 -35.10 -5.75 21.04
C ALA A 325 -34.40 -4.38 21.06
N VAL A 326 -33.12 -4.36 21.43
CA VAL A 326 -32.22 -3.21 21.35
C VAL A 326 -31.09 -3.52 20.36
N GLY A 327 -30.99 -2.70 19.32
CA GLY A 327 -29.91 -2.80 18.33
C GLY A 327 -28.77 -1.85 18.67
N ILE A 328 -27.53 -2.29 18.51
CA ILE A 328 -26.34 -1.47 18.68
C ILE A 328 -25.57 -1.42 17.37
N SER A 329 -25.66 -0.28 16.68
CA SER A 329 -25.02 -0.08 15.39
C SER A 329 -23.54 0.28 15.58
N LEU A 330 -22.65 -0.42 14.85
CA LEU A 330 -21.21 -0.17 14.83
C LEU A 330 -20.74 0.50 13.52
N ALA A 331 -21.64 0.75 12.57
CA ALA A 331 -21.36 1.40 11.28
C ALA A 331 -22.67 1.81 10.64
N ARG A 332 -22.69 2.81 9.75
CA ARG A 332 -23.94 3.24 9.10
C ARG A 332 -24.66 2.11 8.38
N PHE A 333 -23.90 1.21 7.74
CA PHE A 333 -24.46 0.01 7.12
C PHE A 333 -25.24 -0.89 8.10
N SER A 334 -24.77 -1.00 9.35
CA SER A 334 -25.51 -1.71 10.40
C SER A 334 -26.74 -0.91 10.85
N THR A 335 -26.65 0.42 10.90
CA THR A 335 -27.80 1.27 11.23
C THR A 335 -28.95 1.05 10.24
N VAL A 336 -28.67 1.09 8.93
CA VAL A 336 -29.65 0.87 7.85
C VAL A 336 -30.37 -0.46 8.05
N ARG A 337 -29.62 -1.54 8.27
CA ARG A 337 -30.21 -2.87 8.47
C ARG A 337 -31.05 -2.93 9.74
N MET A 338 -30.50 -2.52 10.88
CA MET A 338 -31.21 -2.57 12.17
C MET A 338 -32.48 -1.71 12.16
N GLN A 339 -32.44 -0.54 11.52
CA GLN A 339 -33.63 0.27 11.29
C GLN A 339 -34.63 -0.44 10.36
N GLY A 340 -34.15 -1.12 9.31
CA GLY A 340 -35.00 -1.99 8.47
C GLY A 340 -35.74 -3.08 9.25
N ALA A 341 -35.14 -3.66 10.30
CA ALA A 341 -35.84 -4.60 11.19
C ALA A 341 -36.82 -3.91 12.15
N LEU A 342 -36.43 -2.80 12.76
CA LEU A 342 -37.15 -2.24 13.91
C LEU A 342 -38.12 -1.10 13.57
N CYS A 343 -37.82 -0.25 12.57
CA CYS A 343 -38.69 0.85 12.15
C CYS A 343 -40.07 0.38 11.67
N PRO A 344 -40.19 -0.70 10.87
CA PRO A 344 -41.50 -1.21 10.46
C PRO A 344 -42.36 -1.69 11.64
N LEU A 345 -41.79 -1.84 12.83
CA LEU A 345 -42.48 -2.30 14.03
C LEU A 345 -42.68 -1.17 15.05
N GLY A 346 -42.24 0.05 14.73
CA GLY A 346 -42.28 1.19 15.64
C GLY A 346 -41.11 1.23 16.64
N LEU A 347 -40.17 0.29 16.56
CA LEU A 347 -39.05 0.15 17.52
C LEU A 347 -37.73 0.76 17.03
N GLY A 348 -37.69 1.45 15.88
CA GLY A 348 -36.46 2.05 15.34
C GLY A 348 -35.73 3.01 16.30
N ALA A 349 -36.48 3.55 17.25
CA ALA A 349 -36.05 4.30 18.41
C ALA A 349 -34.99 3.63 19.31
N PHE A 350 -34.93 2.29 19.29
CA PHE A 350 -34.08 1.44 20.11
C PHE A 350 -32.88 0.89 19.33
N VAL A 351 -32.52 1.54 18.22
CA VAL A 351 -31.20 1.42 17.60
C VAL A 351 -30.32 2.52 18.19
N LEU A 352 -29.22 2.13 18.83
CA LEU A 352 -28.24 3.02 19.44
C LEU A 352 -26.92 2.94 18.68
N GLY A 353 -26.11 4.02 18.72
CA GLY A 353 -24.78 4.06 18.12
C GLY A 353 -23.65 3.97 19.15
N PRO A 354 -22.38 3.88 18.72
CA PRO A 354 -21.25 3.74 19.64
C PRO A 354 -21.06 4.98 20.53
N ALA A 355 -21.40 6.16 20.00
CA ALA A 355 -21.35 7.42 20.73
C ALA A 355 -22.41 7.55 21.84
N SER A 356 -23.37 6.62 21.92
CA SER A 356 -24.38 6.55 22.97
C SER A 356 -24.40 5.17 23.64
N TRP A 357 -23.27 4.46 23.63
CA TRP A 357 -23.19 3.08 24.13
C TRP A 357 -23.61 2.97 25.60
N GLU A 358 -23.25 3.95 26.43
CA GLU A 358 -23.67 4.07 27.83
C GLU A 358 -25.19 4.07 28.05
N SER A 359 -25.97 4.38 27.01
CA SER A 359 -27.44 4.38 27.07
C SER A 359 -28.05 3.00 26.84
N VAL A 360 -27.26 2.00 26.44
CA VAL A 360 -27.75 0.64 26.12
C VAL A 360 -28.45 -0.01 27.33
N PRO A 361 -27.86 -0.05 28.55
CA PRO A 361 -28.54 -0.63 29.72
C PRO A 361 -29.86 0.07 30.04
N ALA A 362 -29.90 1.41 29.96
CA ALA A 362 -31.10 2.18 30.24
C ALA A 362 -32.24 1.92 29.22
N ALA A 363 -31.91 1.83 27.93
CA ALA A 363 -32.86 1.50 26.88
C ALA A 363 -33.40 0.07 27.02
N ALA A 364 -32.51 -0.88 27.32
CA ALA A 364 -32.84 -2.27 27.57
C ALA A 364 -33.74 -2.46 28.79
N ARG A 365 -33.45 -1.75 29.89
CA ARG A 365 -34.27 -1.73 31.10
C ARG A 365 -35.67 -1.21 30.81
N GLU A 366 -35.82 -0.09 30.08
CA GLU A 366 -37.12 0.46 29.71
C GLU A 366 -37.99 -0.57 28.96
N LEU A 367 -37.40 -1.26 27.97
CA LEU A 367 -38.11 -2.30 27.22
C LEU A 367 -38.45 -3.53 28.06
N SER A 368 -37.59 -3.93 29.00
CA SER A 368 -37.82 -5.06 29.89
C SER A 368 -38.95 -4.79 30.89
N GLU A 369 -38.97 -3.59 31.49
CA GLU A 369 -40.02 -3.14 32.42
C GLU A 369 -41.37 -3.05 31.70
N ARG A 370 -41.38 -2.56 30.45
CA ARG A 370 -42.57 -2.38 29.61
C ARG A 370 -42.84 -3.54 28.65
N ARG A 371 -42.23 -4.72 28.88
CA ARG A 371 -42.29 -5.87 27.94
C ARG A 371 -43.71 -6.29 27.55
N VAL A 372 -44.67 -6.16 28.47
CA VAL A 372 -46.08 -6.52 28.21
C VAL A 372 -46.70 -5.53 27.23
N GLU A 373 -46.46 -4.23 27.41
CA GLU A 373 -46.90 -3.19 26.48
C GLU A 373 -46.25 -3.36 25.09
N VAL A 374 -44.94 -3.66 25.07
CA VAL A 374 -44.20 -3.89 23.82
C VAL A 374 -44.74 -5.12 23.09
N ARG A 375 -45.05 -6.21 23.81
CA ARG A 375 -45.63 -7.41 23.20
C ARG A 375 -47.02 -7.13 22.61
N GLN A 376 -47.88 -6.44 23.35
CA GLN A 376 -49.21 -6.00 22.87
C GLN A 376 -49.11 -5.07 21.66
N TRP A 377 -48.05 -4.27 21.59
CA TRP A 377 -47.75 -3.40 20.45
C TRP A 377 -47.27 -4.20 19.21
N LEU A 378 -46.36 -5.14 19.43
CA LEU A 378 -45.74 -5.93 18.37
C LEU A 378 -46.72 -6.92 17.74
N GLU A 379 -47.60 -7.56 18.52
CA GLU A 379 -48.47 -8.64 18.06
C GLU A 379 -49.32 -8.29 16.80
N PRO A 380 -50.15 -7.22 16.79
CA PRO A 380 -50.93 -6.87 15.60
C PRO A 380 -50.04 -6.40 14.44
N THR A 381 -48.94 -5.70 14.75
CA THR A 381 -48.01 -5.18 13.75
C THR A 381 -47.28 -6.32 13.04
N MET A 382 -46.76 -7.28 13.80
CA MET A 382 -46.08 -8.47 13.29
C MET A 382 -47.02 -9.40 12.52
N ALA A 383 -48.28 -9.56 12.96
CA ALA A 383 -49.27 -10.32 12.22
C ALA A 383 -49.49 -9.72 10.81
N ALA A 384 -49.65 -8.39 10.74
CA ALA A 384 -49.75 -7.68 9.47
C ALA A 384 -48.49 -7.81 8.60
N ARG A 385 -47.29 -7.76 9.21
CA ARG A 385 -46.01 -7.98 8.48
C ARG A 385 -45.89 -9.39 7.92
N ARG A 386 -46.24 -10.41 8.71
CA ARG A 386 -46.21 -11.80 8.24
C ARG A 386 -47.18 -12.02 7.09
N GLU A 387 -48.40 -11.50 7.20
CA GLU A 387 -49.39 -11.57 6.12
C GLU A 387 -48.87 -10.87 4.85
N GLN A 388 -48.29 -9.68 4.99
CA GLN A 388 -47.67 -8.95 3.88
C GLN A 388 -46.54 -9.76 3.22
N GLN A 389 -45.66 -10.36 4.03
CA GLN A 389 -44.55 -11.16 3.53
C GLN A 389 -45.03 -12.43 2.81
N GLN A 390 -46.09 -13.07 3.32
CA GLN A 390 -46.72 -14.21 2.65
C GLN A 390 -47.29 -13.80 1.28
N ARG A 391 -47.99 -12.66 1.19
CA ARG A 391 -48.49 -12.13 -0.09
C ARG A 391 -47.37 -11.76 -1.06
N TRP A 392 -46.23 -11.27 -0.56
CA TRP A 392 -45.06 -11.04 -1.38
C TRP A 392 -44.52 -12.36 -1.97
N TRP A 393 -44.41 -13.40 -1.14
CA TRP A 393 -44.02 -14.74 -1.60
C TRP A 393 -45.02 -15.38 -2.56
N ASP A 394 -46.32 -15.11 -2.42
CA ASP A 394 -47.36 -15.54 -3.38
C ASP A 394 -47.07 -14.95 -4.77
N GLY A 395 -46.79 -13.64 -4.83
CA GLY A 395 -46.45 -12.96 -6.09
C GLY A 395 -45.10 -13.41 -6.67
N ALA A 396 -44.09 -13.56 -5.81
CA ALA A 396 -42.74 -13.97 -6.20
C ALA A 396 -42.72 -15.39 -6.79
N ALA A 397 -43.37 -16.35 -6.13
CA ALA A 397 -43.42 -17.74 -6.60
C ALA A 397 -44.30 -17.91 -7.85
N ALA A 398 -45.33 -17.08 -8.01
CA ALA A 398 -46.17 -17.05 -9.20
C ALA A 398 -45.54 -16.33 -10.39
N LEU A 399 -44.42 -15.61 -10.18
CA LEU A 399 -43.80 -14.71 -11.17
C LEU A 399 -44.81 -13.71 -11.74
N ALA A 400 -45.69 -13.12 -10.93
CA ALA A 400 -46.75 -12.25 -11.43
C ALA A 400 -46.21 -10.93 -12.01
N ASP A 401 -46.68 -10.51 -13.20
CA ASP A 401 -46.32 -9.23 -13.85
C ASP A 401 -47.06 -8.02 -13.25
N ASP A 402 -48.32 -8.21 -12.83
CA ASP A 402 -49.23 -7.14 -12.37
C ASP A 402 -49.64 -7.31 -10.89
N ALA A 403 -48.92 -8.13 -10.11
CA ALA A 403 -49.27 -8.31 -8.70
C ALA A 403 -49.07 -7.02 -7.92
N ALA A 404 -50.12 -6.55 -7.26
CA ALA A 404 -50.00 -5.51 -6.24
C ALA A 404 -49.24 -6.10 -5.04
N PHE A 405 -47.91 -6.05 -5.09
CA PHE A 405 -47.06 -6.39 -3.96
C PHE A 405 -47.36 -5.39 -2.82
N PRO A 406 -47.92 -5.84 -1.69
CA PRO A 406 -48.34 -4.92 -0.65
C PRO A 406 -47.11 -4.25 -0.04
N ALA A 407 -47.10 -2.91 -0.03
CA ALA A 407 -46.07 -2.14 0.63
C ALA A 407 -46.31 -2.12 2.16
N PRO A 408 -45.24 -2.03 2.97
CA PRO A 408 -45.39 -2.02 4.40
C PRO A 408 -45.98 -0.67 4.82
N SER A 409 -47.16 -0.68 5.44
CA SER A 409 -47.71 0.53 6.09
C SER A 409 -46.76 0.99 7.18
N PRO A 410 -46.43 2.29 7.33
CA PRO A 410 -45.61 2.75 8.43
C PRO A 410 -46.26 2.39 9.78
N ALA A 411 -45.50 1.81 10.70
CA ALA A 411 -45.96 1.68 12.08
C ALA A 411 -45.74 3.01 12.81
N ALA A 412 -46.67 3.37 13.71
CA ALA A 412 -46.42 4.45 14.64
C ALA A 412 -45.15 4.14 15.48
N PRO A 413 -44.38 5.13 15.92
CA PRO A 413 -43.27 4.87 16.81
C PRO A 413 -43.79 4.46 18.19
N PHE A 414 -43.21 3.39 18.76
CA PHE A 414 -43.43 3.06 20.16
C PHE A 414 -42.83 4.18 21.03
N PRO A 415 -43.59 4.71 22.01
CA PRO A 415 -43.15 5.86 22.78
C PRO A 415 -41.95 5.52 23.67
N ARG A 416 -40.94 6.39 23.65
CA ARG A 416 -39.78 6.36 24.54
C ARG A 416 -40.05 7.24 25.75
N THR A 417 -39.79 6.73 26.95
CA THR A 417 -40.04 7.47 28.20
C THR A 417 -38.76 7.85 28.95
N GLY A 418 -37.63 7.21 28.66
CA GLY A 418 -36.37 7.45 29.36
C GLY A 418 -35.57 8.69 28.89
N PRO A 419 -34.75 9.29 29.76
CA PRO A 419 -33.94 10.48 29.44
C PRO A 419 -32.78 10.17 28.47
N TRP A 420 -32.43 8.89 28.29
CA TRP A 420 -31.41 8.40 27.36
C TRP A 420 -31.79 8.62 25.88
N ALA A 421 -33.10 8.70 25.58
CA ALA A 421 -33.66 8.65 24.24
C ALA A 421 -33.19 9.77 23.30
N ALA A 422 -33.34 11.03 23.74
CA ALA A 422 -33.03 12.18 22.91
C ALA A 422 -31.51 12.35 22.66
N PRO A 423 -30.63 12.18 23.66
CA PRO A 423 -29.18 12.11 23.44
C PRO A 423 -28.77 11.00 22.48
N ALA A 424 -29.28 9.77 22.68
CA ALA A 424 -28.91 8.63 21.83
C ALA A 424 -29.32 8.83 20.37
N ALA A 425 -30.52 9.37 20.11
CA ALA A 425 -30.97 9.67 18.75
C ALA A 425 -30.08 10.71 18.04
N ARG A 426 -29.65 11.76 18.76
CA ARG A 426 -28.71 12.77 18.21
C ARG A 426 -27.33 12.16 17.95
N ALA A 427 -26.84 11.33 18.86
CA ALA A 427 -25.54 10.68 18.75
C ALA A 427 -25.50 9.72 17.54
N LEU A 428 -26.55 8.91 17.33
CA LEU A 428 -26.65 8.02 16.19
C LEU A 428 -26.68 8.80 14.86
N ALA A 429 -27.48 9.87 14.77
CA ALA A 429 -27.55 10.69 13.55
C ALA A 429 -26.20 11.34 13.21
N LEU A 430 -25.47 11.83 14.22
CA LEU A 430 -24.13 12.39 14.02
C LEU A 430 -23.12 11.31 13.61
N PHE A 431 -23.17 10.14 14.25
CA PHE A 431 -22.32 9.00 13.92
C PHE A 431 -22.52 8.55 12.47
N ASP A 432 -23.78 8.38 12.05
CA ASP A 432 -24.10 8.00 10.67
C ASP A 432 -23.56 9.05 9.69
N THR A 433 -23.80 10.34 9.96
CA THR A 433 -23.28 11.47 9.14
C THR A 433 -21.76 11.41 8.97
N LEU A 434 -21.03 11.20 10.08
CA LEU A 434 -19.57 11.12 10.07
C LEU A 434 -19.07 9.90 9.29
N ASP A 435 -19.74 8.76 9.41
CA ASP A 435 -19.39 7.54 8.67
C ASP A 435 -19.64 7.71 7.15
N GLU A 436 -20.70 8.44 6.74
CA GLU A 436 -20.90 8.78 5.31
C GLU A 436 -19.77 9.64 4.77
N GLU A 437 -19.42 10.71 5.48
CA GLU A 437 -18.37 11.62 5.03
C GLU A 437 -17.01 10.90 4.95
N ARG A 438 -16.71 10.01 5.90
CA ARG A 438 -15.52 9.15 5.83
C ARG A 438 -15.53 8.26 4.59
N HIS A 439 -16.67 7.68 4.24
CA HIS A 439 -16.79 6.86 3.03
C HIS A 439 -16.57 7.70 1.77
N ARG A 440 -17.22 8.87 1.67
CA ARG A 440 -17.05 9.80 0.53
C ARG A 440 -15.59 10.22 0.35
N VAL A 441 -14.87 10.51 1.44
CA VAL A 441 -13.44 10.88 1.39
C VAL A 441 -12.58 9.70 0.89
N ALA A 442 -12.87 8.47 1.34
CA ALA A 442 -12.18 7.28 0.86
C ALA A 442 -12.39 7.06 -0.64
N ASP A 443 -13.63 7.22 -1.13
CA ASP A 443 -13.98 7.09 -2.55
C ASP A 443 -13.26 8.13 -3.41
N LEU A 444 -13.30 9.40 -3.01
CA LEU A 444 -12.58 10.49 -3.70
C LEU A 444 -11.06 10.23 -3.72
N THR A 445 -10.51 9.67 -2.64
CA THR A 445 -9.09 9.32 -2.58
C THR A 445 -8.74 8.19 -3.56
N ALA A 446 -9.59 7.17 -3.66
CA ALA A 446 -9.43 6.08 -4.62
C ALA A 446 -9.55 6.56 -6.07
N GLN A 447 -10.54 7.42 -6.37
CA GLN A 447 -10.70 8.05 -7.69
C GLN A 447 -9.46 8.86 -8.09
N LEU A 448 -8.94 9.68 -7.16
CA LEU A 448 -7.72 10.47 -7.40
C LEU A 448 -6.50 9.57 -7.65
N ALA A 449 -6.41 8.41 -6.98
CA ALA A 449 -5.35 7.44 -7.21
C ALA A 449 -5.43 6.80 -8.61
N ASP A 450 -6.64 6.45 -9.08
CA ASP A 450 -6.86 5.93 -10.43
C ASP A 450 -6.57 6.99 -11.50
N GLU A 451 -7.02 8.22 -11.31
CA GLU A 451 -6.73 9.32 -12.23
C GLU A 451 -5.22 9.60 -12.31
N ARG A 452 -4.52 9.59 -11.16
CA ARG A 452 -3.05 9.65 -11.12
C ARG A 452 -2.39 8.48 -11.84
N ARG A 453 -2.97 7.28 -11.80
CA ARG A 453 -2.48 6.11 -12.56
C ARG A 453 -2.65 6.34 -14.06
N ARG A 454 -3.85 6.73 -14.52
CA ARG A 454 -4.13 7.05 -15.93
C ARG A 454 -3.23 8.16 -16.48
N LEU A 455 -2.98 9.20 -15.69
CA LEU A 455 -2.08 10.30 -16.07
C LEU A 455 -0.63 9.84 -16.15
N ARG A 456 -0.19 8.95 -15.25
CA ARG A 456 1.14 8.31 -15.31
C ARG A 456 1.27 7.46 -16.57
N ASP A 457 0.32 6.57 -16.85
CA ASP A 457 0.33 5.72 -18.05
C ASP A 457 0.38 6.56 -19.34
N ARG A 458 -0.38 7.67 -19.38
CA ARG A 458 -0.35 8.61 -20.51
C ARG A 458 1.01 9.31 -20.64
N THR A 459 1.62 9.68 -19.53
CA THR A 459 2.96 10.30 -19.50
C THR A 459 4.02 9.31 -19.96
N ASP A 460 3.96 8.07 -19.50
CA ASP A 460 4.87 6.99 -19.89
C ASP A 460 4.76 6.67 -21.39
N ARG A 461 3.54 6.66 -21.95
CA ARG A 461 3.32 6.54 -23.40
C ARG A 461 3.97 7.68 -24.19
N LEU A 462 3.84 8.93 -23.71
CA LEU A 462 4.44 10.10 -24.35
C LEU A 462 5.98 10.08 -24.25
N GLU A 463 6.52 9.69 -23.11
CA GLU A 463 7.96 9.50 -22.94
C GLU A 463 8.50 8.36 -23.81
N HIS A 464 7.76 7.26 -23.95
CA HIS A 464 8.12 6.15 -24.82
C HIS A 464 8.17 6.61 -26.30
N ALA A 465 7.19 7.40 -26.74
CA ALA A 465 7.18 7.99 -28.07
C ALA A 465 8.39 8.92 -28.30
N ARG A 466 8.71 9.78 -27.32
CA ARG A 466 9.88 10.67 -27.37
C ARG A 466 11.20 9.90 -27.42
N ARG A 467 11.36 8.86 -26.59
CA ARG A 467 12.58 8.02 -26.57
C ARG A 467 12.74 7.20 -27.85
N ARG A 468 11.64 6.79 -28.51
CA ARG A 468 11.67 6.18 -29.85
C ARG A 468 12.24 7.15 -30.89
N LEU A 469 11.79 8.41 -30.88
CA LEU A 469 12.30 9.45 -31.78
C LEU A 469 13.79 9.74 -31.52
N ASP A 470 14.21 9.84 -30.25
CA ASP A 470 15.62 10.04 -29.88
C ASP A 470 16.50 8.85 -30.31
N SER A 471 15.99 7.62 -30.18
CA SER A 471 16.68 6.41 -30.62
C SER A 471 16.82 6.33 -32.14
N GLN A 472 15.80 6.78 -32.89
CA GLN A 472 15.88 6.91 -34.35
C GLN A 472 16.91 7.96 -34.76
N ALA A 473 16.94 9.11 -34.09
CA ALA A 473 17.94 10.15 -34.30
C ALA A 473 19.38 9.67 -33.98
N ALA A 474 19.56 8.92 -32.90
CA ALA A 474 20.85 8.33 -32.54
C ALA A 474 21.31 7.25 -33.53
N ARG A 475 20.39 6.42 -34.06
CA ARG A 475 20.69 5.45 -35.12
C ARG A 475 21.12 6.14 -36.41
N ALA A 476 20.47 7.25 -36.79
CA ALA A 476 20.87 8.06 -37.93
C ALA A 476 22.30 8.62 -37.77
N ARG A 477 22.61 9.21 -36.60
CA ARG A 477 23.97 9.70 -36.27
C ARG A 477 25.02 8.59 -36.27
N ARG A 478 24.70 7.39 -35.76
CA ARG A 478 25.60 6.22 -35.78
C ARG A 478 25.81 5.67 -37.19
N ALA A 479 24.81 5.75 -38.07
CA ALA A 479 24.96 5.36 -39.47
C ALA A 479 25.88 6.35 -40.21
N GLU A 480 25.74 7.64 -39.94
CA GLU A 480 26.59 8.70 -40.47
C GLU A 480 28.04 8.58 -39.96
N ASN A 481 28.25 8.39 -38.65
CA ASN A 481 29.56 8.12 -38.08
C ASN A 481 30.19 6.83 -38.63
N ARG A 482 29.40 5.77 -38.89
CA ARG A 482 29.91 4.57 -39.55
C ARG A 482 30.34 4.81 -40.99
N ARG A 483 29.71 5.73 -41.73
CA ARG A 483 30.16 6.14 -43.06
C ARG A 483 31.49 6.90 -42.97
N LEU A 484 31.63 7.80 -41.99
CA LEU A 484 32.86 8.56 -41.73
C LEU A 484 34.01 7.65 -41.28
N VAL A 485 33.76 6.70 -40.38
CA VAL A 485 34.76 5.72 -39.93
C VAL A 485 35.19 4.80 -41.07
N ARG A 486 34.26 4.33 -41.92
CA ARG A 486 34.64 3.54 -43.12
C ARG A 486 35.46 4.35 -44.12
N LEU A 487 35.25 5.66 -44.20
CA LEU A 487 36.08 6.56 -45.01
C LEU A 487 37.48 6.71 -44.39
N ALA A 488 37.56 6.85 -43.07
CA ALA A 488 38.82 6.93 -42.33
C ALA A 488 39.60 5.61 -42.34
N ASP A 489 38.92 4.46 -42.25
CA ASP A 489 39.53 3.12 -42.36
C ASP A 489 40.03 2.87 -43.78
N ARG A 490 39.32 3.30 -44.83
CA ARG A 490 39.84 3.25 -46.22
C ARG A 490 41.09 4.10 -46.41
N LEU A 491 41.17 5.25 -45.73
CA LEU A 491 42.36 6.11 -45.72
C LEU A 491 43.50 5.50 -44.87
N GLY A 492 43.15 4.79 -43.78
CA GLY A 492 44.10 4.11 -42.90
C GLY A 492 44.62 2.77 -43.44
N ASP A 493 43.84 2.06 -44.26
CA ASP A 493 44.23 0.82 -44.91
C ASP A 493 45.17 1.08 -46.09
N ALA A 494 45.07 2.24 -46.74
CA ALA A 494 46.10 2.71 -47.68
C ALA A 494 47.46 2.97 -46.98
N ALA A 495 47.44 3.25 -45.67
CA ALA A 495 48.63 3.55 -44.87
C ALA A 495 49.25 2.32 -44.17
N ARG A 496 48.56 1.17 -44.11
CA ARG A 496 48.99 -0.01 -43.33
C ARG A 496 49.52 -1.19 -44.15
N THR A 497 50.03 -0.92 -45.34
CA THR A 497 50.76 -1.89 -46.19
C THR A 497 52.22 -2.10 -45.74
N VAL A 498 52.52 -2.06 -44.43
CA VAL A 498 53.86 -2.38 -43.89
C VAL A 498 53.71 -3.00 -42.49
N GLY A 499 54.18 -4.24 -42.31
CA GLY A 499 54.55 -4.80 -41.00
C GLY A 499 53.65 -5.89 -40.42
N ARG A 500 54.04 -7.16 -40.63
CA ARG A 500 53.47 -8.39 -40.02
C ARG A 500 54.09 -8.74 -38.65
N ARG A 501 53.30 -9.39 -37.75
CA ARG A 501 53.55 -10.66 -36.98
C ARG A 501 52.75 -10.67 -35.65
N ARG A 502 51.75 -11.55 -35.41
CA ARG A 502 51.67 -12.96 -34.92
C ARG A 502 51.72 -13.19 -33.37
N ARG A 503 50.52 -13.30 -32.75
CA ARG A 503 49.89 -14.28 -31.77
C ARG A 503 50.77 -15.20 -30.86
N PRO A 504 50.31 -15.71 -29.67
CA PRO A 504 49.02 -16.44 -29.47
C PRO A 504 48.26 -16.35 -28.11
N ARG A 505 47.00 -16.82 -28.12
CA ARG A 505 46.09 -17.13 -26.98
C ARG A 505 45.85 -18.65 -26.95
N GLY A 506 45.80 -19.26 -25.77
CA GLY A 506 45.26 -20.60 -25.55
C GLY A 506 43.89 -20.51 -24.87
N VAL A 507 42.89 -21.20 -25.42
CA VAL A 507 41.55 -21.38 -24.83
C VAL A 507 41.15 -22.84 -25.03
N VAL A 508 40.65 -23.45 -23.95
CA VAL A 508 40.08 -24.79 -23.87
C VAL A 508 38.73 -24.82 -24.59
N ALA A 509 38.49 -25.88 -25.35
CA ALA A 509 37.32 -26.04 -26.20
C ALA A 509 36.03 -26.36 -25.43
N THR A 510 34.95 -25.62 -25.71
CA THR A 510 33.57 -26.02 -25.44
C THR A 510 32.84 -26.30 -26.76
N ARG A 511 31.86 -27.22 -26.70
CA ARG A 511 31.09 -27.77 -27.82
C ARG A 511 30.55 -26.67 -28.74
N ALA A 512 30.92 -26.75 -30.02
CA ALA A 512 30.52 -25.81 -31.06
C ALA A 512 29.09 -26.05 -31.52
N GLY A 513 28.25 -25.01 -31.53
CA GLY A 513 27.02 -25.00 -32.33
C GLY A 513 25.97 -23.95 -31.96
N GLU A 514 25.72 -23.70 -30.68
CA GLU A 514 24.67 -22.76 -30.23
C GLU A 514 25.29 -21.48 -29.65
N PRO A 515 24.79 -20.28 -29.99
CA PRO A 515 25.27 -19.03 -29.39
C PRO A 515 24.98 -19.03 -27.89
N GLN A 516 26.03 -18.84 -27.08
CA GLN A 516 25.91 -18.77 -25.63
C GLN A 516 25.18 -17.48 -25.21
N PRO A 517 24.06 -17.54 -24.47
CA PRO A 517 23.39 -16.36 -23.94
C PRO A 517 24.30 -15.56 -23.01
N LEU A 518 24.10 -14.25 -22.93
CA LEU A 518 24.89 -13.43 -22.00
C LEU A 518 24.45 -13.65 -20.54
N LEU A 519 23.16 -13.67 -20.26
CA LEU A 519 22.60 -13.82 -18.91
C LEU A 519 21.51 -14.89 -18.88
N SER A 520 21.60 -15.84 -17.95
CA SER A 520 20.50 -16.74 -17.58
C SER A 520 19.71 -16.17 -16.41
N VAL A 521 18.41 -15.99 -16.59
CA VAL A 521 17.44 -15.55 -15.58
C VAL A 521 16.68 -16.76 -15.09
N LEU A 522 16.82 -17.10 -13.80
CA LEU A 522 16.20 -18.26 -13.19
C LEU A 522 14.97 -17.82 -12.38
N VAL A 523 13.80 -18.34 -12.72
CA VAL A 523 12.52 -17.98 -12.11
C VAL A 523 11.89 -19.23 -11.49
N PRO A 524 12.01 -19.45 -10.16
CA PRO A 524 11.29 -20.51 -9.47
C PRO A 524 9.80 -20.15 -9.41
N ILE A 525 8.92 -21.12 -9.70
CA ILE A 525 7.47 -20.92 -9.77
C ILE A 525 6.79 -21.98 -8.90
N TYR A 526 5.99 -21.54 -7.92
CA TYR A 526 5.12 -22.41 -7.14
C TYR A 526 3.92 -21.61 -6.63
N ASN A 527 2.72 -21.97 -7.10
CA ASN A 527 1.44 -21.40 -6.66
C ASN A 527 1.43 -19.85 -6.54
N VAL A 528 1.68 -19.17 -7.66
CA VAL A 528 1.88 -17.72 -7.75
C VAL A 528 1.09 -17.08 -8.91
N GLU A 529 -0.06 -17.66 -9.28
CA GLU A 529 -0.81 -17.28 -10.49
C GLU A 529 -1.16 -15.79 -10.57
N ASP A 530 -1.42 -15.15 -9.42
CA ASP A 530 -1.86 -13.76 -9.34
C ASP A 530 -0.76 -12.74 -9.68
N TYR A 531 0.51 -13.13 -9.58
CA TYR A 531 1.65 -12.22 -9.73
C TYR A 531 2.57 -12.59 -10.90
N LEU A 532 2.57 -13.88 -11.30
CA LEU A 532 3.51 -14.42 -12.28
C LEU A 532 3.46 -13.71 -13.63
N ASP A 533 2.29 -13.33 -14.13
CA ASP A 533 2.18 -12.65 -15.42
C ASP A 533 2.88 -11.28 -15.43
N GLU A 534 2.77 -10.49 -14.35
CA GLU A 534 3.47 -9.20 -14.23
C GLU A 534 4.99 -9.40 -14.10
N CYS A 535 5.41 -10.38 -13.30
CA CYS A 535 6.80 -10.77 -13.14
C CYS A 535 7.44 -11.12 -14.50
N LEU A 536 6.81 -12.05 -15.25
CA LEU A 536 7.32 -12.52 -16.54
C LEU A 536 7.35 -11.39 -17.59
N ARG A 537 6.34 -10.51 -17.65
CA ARG A 537 6.38 -9.33 -18.53
C ARG A 537 7.59 -8.45 -18.21
N SER A 538 7.86 -8.22 -16.93
CA SER A 538 8.99 -7.37 -16.51
C SER A 538 10.36 -7.94 -16.92
N ILE A 539 10.49 -9.26 -17.02
CA ILE A 539 11.69 -9.96 -17.48
C ILE A 539 11.78 -9.93 -19.01
N VAL A 540 10.68 -10.21 -19.71
CA VAL A 540 10.64 -10.23 -21.19
C VAL A 540 10.95 -8.85 -21.78
N ASP A 541 10.46 -7.78 -21.13
CA ASP A 541 10.59 -6.39 -21.59
C ASP A 541 11.92 -5.71 -21.24
N GLN A 542 12.89 -6.46 -20.71
CA GLN A 542 14.21 -5.94 -20.34
C GLN A 542 14.96 -5.32 -21.52
N SER A 543 15.76 -4.29 -21.26
CA SER A 543 16.59 -3.63 -22.27
C SER A 543 17.76 -4.49 -22.74
N LEU A 544 18.24 -5.42 -21.91
CA LEU A 544 19.18 -6.46 -22.30
C LEU A 544 18.43 -7.58 -23.01
N THR A 545 18.77 -7.85 -24.27
CA THR A 545 18.02 -8.80 -25.12
C THR A 545 18.64 -10.19 -25.20
N ASP A 546 19.94 -10.29 -24.94
CA ASP A 546 20.73 -11.53 -24.96
C ASP A 546 20.54 -12.32 -23.65
N LEU A 547 19.34 -12.88 -23.49
CA LEU A 547 18.87 -13.56 -22.29
C LEU A 547 18.47 -15.01 -22.58
N GLU A 548 18.72 -15.89 -21.61
CA GLU A 548 18.00 -17.16 -21.42
C GLU A 548 17.10 -17.00 -20.19
N ILE A 549 15.83 -17.39 -20.29
CA ILE A 549 14.87 -17.30 -19.18
C ILE A 549 14.41 -18.72 -18.83
N LEU A 550 14.78 -19.19 -17.65
CA LEU A 550 14.44 -20.52 -17.15
C LEU A 550 13.30 -20.41 -16.16
N LEU A 551 12.12 -20.85 -16.60
CA LEU A 551 10.93 -20.95 -15.76
C LEU A 551 10.89 -22.36 -15.18
N ILE A 552 10.93 -22.48 -13.85
CA ILE A 552 11.02 -23.79 -13.20
C ILE A 552 9.82 -23.92 -12.27
N ASP A 553 8.80 -24.61 -12.77
CA ASP A 553 7.55 -24.92 -12.06
C ASP A 553 7.78 -26.11 -11.12
N ASP A 554 7.68 -25.86 -9.82
CA ASP A 554 7.89 -26.82 -8.73
C ASP A 554 6.59 -27.56 -8.36
N GLY A 555 5.83 -27.97 -9.37
CA GLY A 555 4.58 -28.69 -9.18
C GLY A 555 3.43 -27.79 -8.73
N SER A 556 3.27 -26.61 -9.34
CA SER A 556 2.15 -25.73 -9.05
C SER A 556 0.80 -26.41 -9.32
N THR A 557 -0.15 -26.19 -8.42
CA THR A 557 -1.53 -26.69 -8.49
C THR A 557 -2.54 -25.65 -8.96
N ASP A 558 -2.09 -24.39 -9.11
CA ASP A 558 -2.87 -23.28 -9.64
C ASP A 558 -2.58 -23.03 -11.14
N ALA A 559 -3.00 -21.89 -11.70
CA ALA A 559 -2.77 -21.55 -13.11
C ALA A 559 -1.33 -21.11 -13.44
N SER A 560 -0.38 -21.15 -12.50
CA SER A 560 1.00 -20.70 -12.72
C SER A 560 1.69 -21.44 -13.87
N ALA A 561 1.51 -22.75 -13.95
CA ALA A 561 2.06 -23.57 -15.02
C ALA A 561 1.51 -23.12 -16.40
N THR A 562 0.20 -22.91 -16.50
CA THR A 562 -0.47 -22.44 -17.72
C THR A 562 0.02 -21.06 -18.15
N ILE A 563 0.26 -20.15 -17.20
CA ILE A 563 0.83 -18.83 -17.47
C ILE A 563 2.25 -18.99 -18.03
N ALA A 564 3.10 -19.80 -17.39
CA ALA A 564 4.47 -20.03 -17.83
C ALA A 564 4.53 -20.66 -19.24
N GLU A 565 3.66 -21.64 -19.54
CA GLU A 565 3.51 -22.26 -20.86
C GLU A 565 3.18 -21.23 -21.95
N ARG A 566 2.27 -20.29 -21.65
CA ARG A 566 1.90 -19.20 -22.58
C ARG A 566 3.08 -18.30 -22.92
N PHE A 567 3.94 -17.99 -21.96
CA PHE A 567 5.14 -17.19 -22.20
C PHE A 567 6.18 -17.98 -23.00
N ALA A 568 6.44 -19.24 -22.62
CA ALA A 568 7.35 -20.12 -23.34
C ALA A 568 6.95 -20.32 -24.81
N ALA A 569 5.65 -20.35 -25.12
CA ALA A 569 5.14 -20.46 -26.48
C ALA A 569 5.32 -19.18 -27.33
N ARG A 570 5.62 -18.02 -26.72
CA ARG A 570 5.66 -16.71 -27.40
C ARG A 570 7.05 -16.10 -27.51
N ASP A 571 8.00 -16.56 -26.71
CA ASP A 571 9.36 -16.00 -26.66
C ASP A 571 10.37 -17.15 -26.59
N ASP A 572 11.13 -17.31 -27.68
CA ASP A 572 12.11 -18.40 -27.86
C ASP A 572 13.27 -18.35 -26.84
N ARG A 573 13.41 -17.24 -26.09
CA ARG A 573 14.38 -17.13 -24.98
C ARG A 573 13.94 -17.89 -23.73
N ILE A 574 12.66 -18.28 -23.65
CA ILE A 574 12.04 -18.87 -22.47
C ILE A 574 12.04 -20.40 -22.57
N ARG A 575 12.54 -21.07 -21.53
CA ARG A 575 12.46 -22.52 -21.38
C ARG A 575 11.75 -22.85 -20.07
N LEU A 576 10.58 -23.49 -20.21
CA LEU A 576 9.82 -24.02 -19.09
C LEU A 576 10.31 -25.42 -18.72
N VAL A 577 10.48 -25.66 -17.43
CA VAL A 577 10.81 -26.93 -16.81
C VAL A 577 9.78 -27.18 -15.73
N ARG A 578 9.22 -28.39 -15.69
CA ARG A 578 8.26 -28.80 -14.66
C ARG A 578 8.86 -29.95 -13.86
N GLN A 579 8.75 -29.88 -12.55
CA GLN A 579 9.18 -30.92 -11.62
C GLN A 579 8.13 -31.11 -10.52
N GLU A 580 8.24 -32.20 -9.77
CA GLU A 580 7.47 -32.35 -8.52
C GLU A 580 7.99 -31.38 -7.46
N ASN A 581 7.13 -30.96 -6.53
CA ASN A 581 7.49 -30.00 -5.48
C ASN A 581 8.65 -30.53 -4.61
N GLN A 582 9.81 -29.89 -4.74
CA GLN A 582 11.05 -30.21 -4.00
C GLN A 582 11.55 -29.02 -3.16
N GLY A 583 10.82 -27.91 -3.17
CA GLY A 583 11.12 -26.69 -2.43
C GLY A 583 12.09 -25.76 -3.16
N LEU A 584 12.06 -24.48 -2.75
CA LEU A 584 12.72 -23.37 -3.44
C LEU A 584 14.22 -23.57 -3.72
N GLY A 585 14.96 -24.12 -2.75
CA GLY A 585 16.39 -24.40 -2.92
C GLY A 585 16.68 -25.43 -4.02
N ALA A 586 15.88 -26.49 -4.11
CA ALA A 586 16.03 -27.51 -5.14
C ALA A 586 15.73 -26.95 -6.54
N VAL A 587 14.70 -26.12 -6.64
CA VAL A 587 14.31 -25.41 -7.88
C VAL A 587 15.44 -24.51 -8.38
N ARG A 588 16.01 -23.68 -7.49
CA ARG A 588 17.14 -22.80 -7.82
C ARG A 588 18.37 -23.60 -8.26
N ASN A 589 18.68 -24.72 -7.58
CA ASN A 589 19.77 -25.62 -7.96
C ASN A 589 19.55 -26.27 -9.32
N SER A 590 18.33 -26.74 -9.62
CA SER A 590 17.94 -27.25 -10.94
C SER A 590 18.17 -26.21 -12.03
N GLY A 591 17.77 -24.96 -11.78
CA GLY A 591 18.01 -23.87 -12.72
C GLY A 591 19.48 -23.62 -12.99
N VAL A 592 20.31 -23.59 -11.94
CA VAL A 592 21.76 -23.37 -12.08
C VAL A 592 22.40 -24.48 -12.92
N ARG A 593 22.01 -25.74 -12.74
CA ARG A 593 22.52 -26.87 -13.55
C ARG A 593 22.16 -26.74 -15.02
N MET A 594 21.03 -26.10 -15.33
CA MET A 594 20.49 -25.99 -16.68
C MET A 594 20.92 -24.71 -17.41
N ALA A 595 21.34 -23.69 -16.67
CA ALA A 595 21.74 -22.39 -17.18
C ALA A 595 22.95 -22.48 -18.11
N ARG A 596 22.89 -21.72 -19.21
CA ARG A 596 23.93 -21.66 -20.25
C ARG A 596 24.61 -20.29 -20.34
N GLY A 597 24.05 -19.30 -19.66
CA GLY A 597 24.48 -17.91 -19.68
C GLY A 597 25.90 -17.74 -19.13
N ARG A 598 26.60 -16.71 -19.62
CA ARG A 598 27.88 -16.28 -19.01
C ARG A 598 27.67 -15.78 -17.58
N TYR A 599 26.52 -15.17 -17.33
CA TYR A 599 26.09 -14.69 -16.03
C TYR A 599 24.79 -15.38 -15.58
N LEU A 600 24.55 -15.42 -14.28
CA LEU A 600 23.35 -15.97 -13.65
C LEU A 600 22.65 -14.87 -12.85
N THR A 601 21.32 -14.84 -12.85
CA THR A 601 20.51 -14.03 -11.93
C THR A 601 19.24 -14.80 -11.57
N PHE A 602 18.63 -14.43 -10.44
CA PHE A 602 17.43 -15.08 -9.92
C PHE A 602 16.33 -14.04 -9.77
N VAL A 603 15.08 -14.41 -10.04
CA VAL A 603 13.92 -13.53 -9.87
C VAL A 603 12.82 -14.33 -9.20
N ASP A 604 12.33 -13.87 -8.06
CA ASP A 604 11.19 -14.48 -7.40
C ASP A 604 9.91 -14.16 -8.19
N SER A 605 9.04 -15.16 -8.35
CA SER A 605 7.96 -15.16 -9.34
C SER A 605 6.80 -14.19 -9.04
N ASP A 606 6.82 -13.51 -7.89
CA ASP A 606 5.85 -12.52 -7.44
C ASP A 606 6.33 -11.07 -7.48
N ASP A 607 7.60 -10.88 -7.84
CA ASP A 607 8.26 -9.60 -7.86
C ASP A 607 8.37 -9.01 -9.28
N VAL A 608 8.83 -7.75 -9.36
CA VAL A 608 8.95 -7.02 -10.63
C VAL A 608 10.38 -6.53 -10.83
N VAL A 609 10.91 -6.75 -12.03
CA VAL A 609 12.25 -6.31 -12.40
C VAL A 609 12.19 -5.00 -13.21
N PRO A 610 12.81 -3.89 -12.75
CA PRO A 610 12.93 -2.65 -13.52
C PRO A 610 13.57 -2.88 -14.89
N ARG A 611 13.07 -2.21 -15.92
CA ARG A 611 13.41 -2.46 -17.34
C ARG A 611 14.90 -2.46 -17.72
N ARG A 612 15.76 -1.75 -16.97
CA ARG A 612 17.21 -1.67 -17.22
C ARG A 612 18.04 -2.35 -16.11
N ALA A 613 17.43 -3.21 -15.31
CA ALA A 613 18.11 -3.85 -14.20
C ALA A 613 19.25 -4.76 -14.68
N PHE A 614 18.94 -5.69 -15.59
CA PHE A 614 19.93 -6.65 -16.10
C PHE A 614 21.03 -5.97 -16.91
N GLU A 615 20.68 -4.96 -17.72
CA GLU A 615 21.66 -4.14 -18.44
C GLU A 615 22.64 -3.47 -17.47
N ALA A 616 22.16 -2.89 -16.36
CA ALA A 616 23.00 -2.21 -15.40
C ALA A 616 23.94 -3.18 -14.65
N LEU A 617 23.41 -4.32 -14.19
CA LEU A 617 24.20 -5.34 -13.49
C LEU A 617 25.28 -5.96 -14.41
N VAL A 618 24.90 -6.37 -15.61
CA VAL A 618 25.83 -6.98 -16.57
C VAL A 618 26.85 -5.97 -17.09
N ALA A 619 26.46 -4.72 -17.33
CA ALA A 619 27.40 -3.68 -17.76
C ALA A 619 28.47 -3.39 -16.70
N ALA A 620 28.12 -3.43 -15.40
CA ALA A 620 29.10 -3.30 -14.32
C ALA A 620 30.11 -4.47 -14.37
N LEU A 621 29.61 -5.71 -14.43
CA LEU A 621 30.43 -6.93 -14.49
C LEU A 621 31.36 -6.99 -15.71
N GLU A 622 30.88 -6.58 -16.89
CA GLU A 622 31.68 -6.55 -18.12
C GLU A 622 32.72 -5.41 -18.09
N ALA A 623 32.44 -4.30 -17.40
CA ALA A 623 33.38 -3.18 -17.28
C ALA A 623 34.49 -3.44 -16.26
N SER A 624 34.17 -4.05 -15.12
CA SER A 624 35.11 -4.25 -14.00
C SER A 624 35.81 -5.61 -14.04
N GLY A 625 35.14 -6.64 -14.57
CA GLY A 625 35.57 -8.02 -14.42
C GLY A 625 35.21 -8.67 -13.08
N ALA A 626 34.36 -8.05 -12.24
CA ALA A 626 33.98 -8.57 -10.93
C ALA A 626 33.30 -9.95 -10.97
N ASP A 627 33.24 -10.62 -9.81
CA ASP A 627 32.63 -11.94 -9.67
C ASP A 627 31.10 -11.87 -9.57
N LEU A 628 30.60 -10.80 -8.94
CA LEU A 628 29.18 -10.51 -8.83
C LEU A 628 28.90 -9.01 -8.79
N ALA A 629 27.69 -8.64 -9.19
CA ALA A 629 27.15 -7.30 -9.07
C ALA A 629 25.83 -7.34 -8.28
N THR A 630 25.63 -6.37 -7.39
CA THR A 630 24.40 -6.20 -6.60
C THR A 630 23.79 -4.81 -6.82
N GLY A 631 22.47 -4.74 -6.94
CA GLY A 631 21.74 -3.50 -7.16
C GLY A 631 20.70 -3.18 -6.08
N GLY A 632 20.23 -1.93 -6.09
CA GLY A 632 19.29 -1.45 -5.08
C GLY A 632 17.90 -2.06 -5.21
N THR A 633 17.16 -2.09 -4.10
CA THR A 633 15.84 -2.72 -4.01
C THR A 633 14.79 -1.71 -3.53
N ALA A 634 13.59 -1.71 -4.11
CA ALA A 634 12.46 -0.93 -3.60
C ALA A 634 11.28 -1.84 -3.26
N ARG A 635 10.54 -1.52 -2.20
CA ARG A 635 9.32 -2.27 -1.85
C ARG A 635 8.12 -1.71 -2.57
N VAL A 636 7.33 -2.55 -3.22
CA VAL A 636 5.99 -2.21 -3.73
C VAL A 636 5.01 -2.39 -2.58
N LEU A 637 4.43 -1.30 -2.10
CA LEU A 637 3.41 -1.33 -1.06
C LEU A 637 2.03 -1.70 -1.67
N PRO A 638 1.04 -2.12 -0.87
CA PRO A 638 -0.29 -2.47 -1.37
C PRO A 638 -1.00 -1.35 -2.16
N ASP A 639 -0.66 -0.08 -1.88
CA ASP A 639 -1.14 1.09 -2.62
C ASP A 639 -0.41 1.31 -3.97
N GLY A 640 0.54 0.44 -4.32
CA GLY A 640 1.38 0.51 -5.50
C GLY A 640 2.55 1.51 -5.39
N SER A 641 2.74 2.17 -4.24
CA SER A 641 3.85 3.09 -4.05
C SER A 641 5.17 2.35 -3.79
N LEU A 642 6.28 2.95 -4.24
CA LEU A 642 7.62 2.40 -4.03
C LEU A 642 8.27 2.99 -2.78
N ARG A 643 8.77 2.12 -1.90
CA ARG A 643 9.49 2.49 -0.68
C ARG A 643 10.85 1.80 -0.59
N THR A 644 11.92 2.57 -0.69
CA THR A 644 13.29 2.10 -0.46
C THR A 644 13.64 2.16 1.03
N ARG A 645 14.15 1.07 1.60
CA ARG A 645 14.65 1.04 2.99
C ARG A 645 15.93 1.86 3.13
N GLN A 646 16.17 2.44 4.31
CA GLN A 646 17.32 3.32 4.52
C GLN A 646 18.66 2.62 4.28
N TRP A 647 18.84 1.40 4.82
CA TRP A 647 20.06 0.64 4.64
C TRP A 647 20.36 0.31 3.16
N VAL A 648 19.34 0.14 2.32
CA VAL A 648 19.51 -0.08 0.88
C VAL A 648 20.07 1.18 0.23
N ARG A 649 19.63 2.38 0.66
CA ARG A 649 20.17 3.65 0.17
C ARG A 649 21.61 3.88 0.60
N ASP A 650 21.95 3.41 1.79
CA ASP A 650 23.30 3.56 2.33
C ASP A 650 24.29 2.66 1.60
N LEU A 651 23.85 1.44 1.28
CA LEU A 651 24.64 0.48 0.53
C LEU A 651 24.70 0.81 -0.97
N HIS A 652 23.54 1.01 -1.61
CA HIS A 652 23.37 1.25 -3.05
C HIS A 652 23.15 2.73 -3.39
N GLY A 653 23.69 3.65 -2.60
CA GLY A 653 23.56 5.08 -2.86
C GLY A 653 24.45 5.59 -4.00
N ARG A 654 25.50 4.82 -4.33
CA ARG A 654 26.49 5.14 -5.38
C ARG A 654 27.07 3.86 -5.95
N ASP A 655 27.53 3.92 -7.20
CA ASP A 655 28.27 2.84 -7.80
C ASP A 655 29.61 2.65 -7.07
N ARG A 656 30.01 1.41 -6.82
CA ARG A 656 31.26 1.07 -6.13
C ARG A 656 31.78 -0.28 -6.58
N HIS A 657 33.06 -0.34 -6.92
CA HIS A 657 33.80 -1.58 -6.98
C HIS A 657 34.47 -1.83 -5.62
N THR A 658 34.26 -2.98 -5.00
CA THR A 658 34.66 -3.24 -3.60
C THR A 658 34.92 -4.72 -3.35
N THR A 659 35.46 -5.03 -2.18
CA THR A 659 35.43 -6.36 -1.57
C THR A 659 34.51 -6.39 -0.34
N ILE A 660 34.26 -7.59 0.19
CA ILE A 660 33.52 -7.75 1.45
C ILE A 660 34.24 -7.11 2.66
N GLU A 661 35.58 -7.11 2.66
CA GLU A 661 36.39 -6.53 3.74
C GLU A 661 36.29 -5.00 3.77
N GLU A 662 36.27 -4.39 2.58
CA GLU A 662 36.10 -2.94 2.42
C GLU A 662 34.66 -2.51 2.74
N THR A 663 33.66 -3.26 2.29
CA THR A 663 32.23 -2.98 2.51
C THR A 663 31.51 -4.16 3.19
N PRO A 664 31.76 -4.41 4.49
CA PRO A 664 31.16 -5.55 5.18
C PRO A 664 29.64 -5.41 5.39
N GLN A 665 29.09 -4.20 5.18
CA GLN A 665 27.64 -3.96 5.18
C GLN A 665 26.90 -4.73 4.08
N LEU A 666 27.61 -5.26 3.07
CA LEU A 666 27.06 -6.15 2.06
C LEU A 666 26.45 -7.42 2.66
N LEU A 667 26.88 -7.85 3.85
CA LEU A 667 26.29 -8.99 4.57
C LEU A 667 24.81 -8.78 4.95
N ARG A 668 24.34 -7.52 4.98
CA ARG A 668 22.92 -7.21 5.17
C ARG A 668 22.08 -7.43 3.91
N ASP A 669 22.72 -7.43 2.74
CA ASP A 669 22.13 -7.68 1.43
C ASP A 669 22.32 -9.15 1.03
N PHE A 670 21.88 -10.07 1.87
CA PHE A 670 21.97 -11.51 1.62
C PHE A 670 20.92 -12.03 0.61
N TYR A 671 20.15 -11.13 -0.02
CA TYR A 671 19.14 -11.50 -1.00
C TYR A 671 19.78 -12.04 -2.29
N THR A 672 19.19 -13.10 -2.81
CA THR A 672 19.67 -13.74 -4.04
C THR A 672 19.26 -12.96 -5.30
N TRP A 673 18.09 -12.28 -5.26
CA TRP A 673 17.36 -11.82 -6.44
C TRP A 673 17.78 -10.44 -7.00
N ASN A 674 18.50 -9.61 -6.24
CA ASN A 674 18.98 -8.30 -6.71
C ASN A 674 20.40 -8.35 -7.32
N LYS A 675 20.88 -9.55 -7.67
CA LYS A 675 22.27 -9.81 -8.03
C LYS A 675 22.43 -10.50 -9.38
N ALA A 676 23.56 -10.24 -10.02
CA ALA A 676 24.05 -11.04 -11.14
C ALA A 676 25.43 -11.62 -10.79
N TYR A 677 25.65 -12.90 -11.10
CA TYR A 677 26.86 -13.64 -10.76
C TYR A 677 27.56 -14.11 -12.03
N ARG A 678 28.89 -14.10 -12.06
CA ARG A 678 29.65 -14.77 -13.12
C ARG A 678 29.46 -16.29 -12.98
N ALA A 679 28.94 -16.94 -14.01
CA ALA A 679 28.63 -18.37 -13.96
C ALA A 679 29.87 -19.23 -13.67
N GLU A 680 31.02 -18.87 -14.25
CA GLU A 680 32.29 -19.54 -13.97
C GLU A 680 32.69 -19.46 -12.50
N PHE A 681 32.55 -18.28 -11.88
CA PHE A 681 32.80 -18.10 -10.44
C PHE A 681 31.84 -18.95 -9.61
N TRP A 682 30.56 -19.00 -9.99
CA TRP A 682 29.56 -19.81 -9.31
C TRP A 682 29.91 -21.29 -9.32
N HIS A 683 30.23 -21.83 -10.50
CA HIS A 683 30.53 -23.25 -10.68
C HIS A 683 31.90 -23.65 -10.12
N ALA A 684 32.91 -22.79 -10.23
CA ALA A 684 34.26 -23.08 -9.72
C ALA A 684 34.28 -23.31 -8.20
N HIS A 685 33.39 -22.64 -7.47
CA HIS A 685 33.24 -22.80 -6.02
C HIS A 685 32.16 -23.81 -5.62
N GLY A 686 31.40 -24.35 -6.57
CA GLY A 686 30.38 -25.35 -6.31
C GLY A 686 29.22 -24.85 -5.44
N PHE A 687 28.87 -23.56 -5.54
CA PHE A 687 27.78 -22.97 -4.75
C PHE A 687 26.45 -23.64 -5.08
N ARG A 688 25.67 -23.89 -4.02
CA ARG A 688 24.35 -24.53 -4.09
C ARG A 688 23.49 -24.08 -2.92
N PHE A 689 22.20 -23.93 -3.17
CA PHE A 689 21.22 -23.73 -2.12
C PHE A 689 21.02 -25.03 -1.35
N ARG A 690 20.83 -24.95 -0.03
CA ARG A 690 20.50 -26.13 0.78
C ARG A 690 19.03 -26.50 0.53
N GLU A 691 18.80 -27.76 0.19
CA GLU A 691 17.46 -28.29 -0.07
C GLU A 691 16.76 -28.60 1.26
N GLY A 692 15.43 -28.39 1.33
CA GLY A 692 14.63 -28.62 2.54
C GLY A 692 14.86 -27.61 3.68
N VAL A 693 15.52 -26.47 3.41
CA VAL A 693 15.78 -25.40 4.39
C VAL A 693 15.02 -24.14 3.96
N LEU A 694 14.33 -23.48 4.89
CA LEU A 694 13.77 -22.14 4.67
C LEU A 694 14.86 -21.09 4.93
N PHE A 695 14.80 -19.94 4.24
CA PHE A 695 15.87 -18.93 4.24
C PHE A 695 17.19 -19.49 3.69
N GLU A 696 17.10 -20.31 2.65
CA GLU A 696 18.22 -21.02 2.04
C GLU A 696 19.22 -20.13 1.31
N ASP A 697 18.86 -18.87 1.05
CA ASP A 697 19.71 -17.85 0.46
C ASP A 697 20.77 -17.34 1.44
N GLN A 698 20.40 -17.13 2.71
CA GLN A 698 21.26 -16.49 3.69
C GLN A 698 22.65 -17.16 3.83
N PRO A 699 22.78 -18.50 3.97
CA PRO A 699 24.09 -19.13 4.07
C PRO A 699 24.92 -19.03 2.79
N VAL A 700 24.32 -19.32 1.63
CA VAL A 700 25.05 -19.39 0.35
C VAL A 700 25.43 -18.01 -0.18
N ILE A 701 24.56 -17.00 -0.03
CA ILE A 701 24.90 -15.63 -0.45
C ILE A 701 25.98 -15.05 0.47
N THR A 702 25.94 -15.34 1.77
CA THR A 702 27.02 -14.96 2.69
C THR A 702 28.35 -15.59 2.26
N GLU A 703 28.36 -16.89 1.94
CA GLU A 703 29.56 -17.57 1.45
C GLU A 703 30.08 -16.95 0.14
N ILE A 704 29.18 -16.69 -0.80
CA ILE A 704 29.49 -16.05 -2.09
C ILE A 704 30.14 -14.68 -1.90
N LEU A 705 29.55 -13.82 -1.05
CA LEU A 705 30.09 -12.49 -0.76
C LEU A 705 31.49 -12.58 -0.15
N CYS A 706 31.72 -13.57 0.72
CA CYS A 706 33.02 -13.77 1.36
C CYS A 706 34.09 -14.34 0.43
N ARG A 707 33.71 -15.15 -0.57
CA ARG A 707 34.64 -15.75 -1.53
C ARG A 707 34.91 -14.88 -2.76
N ALA A 708 34.03 -13.94 -3.08
CA ALA A 708 34.20 -13.05 -4.23
C ALA A 708 35.50 -12.24 -4.10
N ALA A 709 36.34 -12.28 -5.14
CA ALA A 709 37.56 -11.49 -5.20
C ALA A 709 37.24 -9.99 -5.39
N SER A 710 36.13 -9.68 -6.07
CA SER A 710 35.59 -8.33 -6.16
C SER A 710 34.10 -8.32 -6.46
N ILE A 711 33.43 -7.25 -6.03
CA ILE A 711 31.98 -7.06 -6.03
C ILE A 711 31.68 -5.67 -6.59
N ASP A 712 30.76 -5.58 -7.54
CA ASP A 712 30.20 -4.31 -7.98
C ASP A 712 28.90 -4.01 -7.25
N VAL A 713 28.81 -2.84 -6.62
CA VAL A 713 27.58 -2.27 -6.07
C VAL A 713 27.07 -1.24 -7.05
N VAL A 714 25.83 -1.42 -7.51
CA VAL A 714 25.17 -0.54 -8.48
C VAL A 714 24.15 0.34 -7.76
N ALA A 715 24.16 1.65 -8.04
CA ALA A 715 23.28 2.64 -7.42
C ALA A 715 21.84 2.60 -7.93
N GLN A 716 21.64 2.00 -9.09
CA GLN A 716 20.33 1.84 -9.71
C GLN A 716 19.49 0.84 -8.90
N THR A 717 18.21 1.14 -8.72
CA THR A 717 17.24 0.12 -8.27
C THR A 717 17.08 -0.93 -9.36
N THR A 718 17.47 -2.16 -9.07
CA THR A 718 17.43 -3.31 -9.99
C THR A 718 16.31 -4.27 -9.68
N TYR A 719 15.53 -4.02 -8.62
CA TYR A 719 14.49 -4.96 -8.21
C TYR A 719 13.37 -4.30 -7.39
N HIS A 720 12.13 -4.69 -7.65
CA HIS A 720 10.95 -4.25 -6.91
C HIS A 720 10.33 -5.43 -6.16
N TYR A 721 10.53 -5.44 -4.84
CA TYR A 721 10.02 -6.46 -3.93
C TYR A 721 8.58 -6.17 -3.51
N ARG A 722 7.65 -7.07 -3.80
CA ARG A 722 6.22 -6.88 -3.54
C ARG A 722 5.85 -7.21 -2.10
N ILE A 723 5.14 -6.30 -1.44
CA ILE A 723 4.47 -6.58 -0.16
C ILE A 723 3.05 -7.05 -0.48
N ARG A 724 2.79 -8.34 -0.26
CA ARG A 724 1.46 -8.93 -0.43
C ARG A 724 0.55 -8.57 0.77
N PRO A 725 -0.74 -8.28 0.54
CA PRO A 725 -1.70 -7.93 1.60
C PRO A 725 -2.27 -9.14 2.36
N ASP A 726 -2.04 -10.36 1.87
CA ASP A 726 -2.55 -11.63 2.39
C ASP A 726 -1.45 -12.49 3.06
N ASP A 727 -1.87 -13.39 3.95
CA ASP A 727 -1.00 -14.31 4.72
C ASP A 727 -0.36 -15.43 3.87
N SER A 728 -0.47 -15.38 2.52
CA SER A 728 0.06 -16.40 1.60
C SER A 728 1.58 -16.33 1.39
N ALA A 729 2.21 -15.22 1.76
CA ALA A 729 3.67 -15.18 1.88
C ALA A 729 4.10 -16.00 3.13
N LEU A 730 5.38 -16.39 3.21
CA LEU A 730 6.00 -16.98 4.42
C LEU A 730 5.79 -16.14 5.71
N THR A 731 5.09 -15.00 5.62
CA THR A 731 4.69 -14.10 6.70
C THR A 731 3.54 -14.62 7.58
N GLY A 732 2.66 -15.50 7.09
CA GLY A 732 1.47 -15.95 7.84
C GLY A 732 1.76 -16.80 9.09
N THR A 733 2.98 -17.33 9.21
CA THR A 733 3.45 -18.13 10.37
C THR A 733 4.65 -17.49 11.08
N MET A 734 4.95 -16.22 10.82
CA MET A 734 6.08 -15.52 11.42
C MET A 734 6.05 -15.63 12.94
N TYR A 735 7.21 -15.86 13.53
CA TYR A 735 7.41 -15.98 14.98
C TYR A 735 6.77 -17.21 15.64
N SER A 736 6.14 -18.11 14.88
CA SER A 736 5.81 -19.44 15.37
C SER A 736 7.08 -20.24 15.70
N LEU A 737 6.97 -21.27 16.55
CA LEU A 737 8.10 -22.13 16.88
C LEU A 737 8.75 -22.76 15.62
N ALA A 738 7.97 -23.09 14.60
CA ALA A 738 8.48 -23.62 13.34
C ALA A 738 9.31 -22.59 12.56
N ASP A 739 8.89 -21.32 12.54
CA ASP A 739 9.64 -20.22 11.93
C ASP A 739 10.93 -19.94 12.70
N VAL A 740 10.88 -19.87 14.03
CA VAL A 740 12.05 -19.68 14.90
C VAL A 740 13.10 -20.77 14.63
N ARG A 741 12.70 -22.04 14.62
CA ARG A 741 13.60 -23.17 14.34
C ARG A 741 14.18 -23.13 12.93
N SER A 742 13.40 -22.69 11.95
CA SER A 742 13.87 -22.53 10.57
C SER A 742 14.91 -21.41 10.47
N ARG A 743 14.69 -20.30 11.18
CA ARG A 743 15.65 -19.19 11.28
C ARG A 743 16.93 -19.60 11.99
N GLU A 744 16.82 -20.31 13.11
CA GLU A 744 17.93 -20.87 13.88
C GLU A 744 18.81 -21.74 12.98
N GLN A 745 18.21 -22.64 12.21
CA GLN A 745 18.94 -23.48 11.25
C GLN A 745 19.71 -22.64 10.21
N ALA A 746 19.09 -21.60 9.64
CA ALA A 746 19.75 -20.73 8.67
C ALA A 746 20.92 -19.93 9.28
N ILE A 747 20.76 -19.42 10.51
CA ILE A 747 21.83 -18.70 11.23
C ILE A 747 23.00 -19.64 11.54
N ARG A 748 22.73 -20.85 12.06
CA ARG A 748 23.75 -21.85 12.34
C ARG A 748 24.54 -22.23 11.09
N LEU A 749 23.85 -22.55 9.99
CA LEU A 749 24.51 -22.85 8.71
C LEU A 749 25.36 -21.69 8.18
N THR A 750 24.91 -20.45 8.40
CA THR A 750 25.69 -19.26 8.03
C THR A 750 26.94 -19.11 8.91
N SER A 751 26.81 -19.35 10.22
CA SER A 751 27.95 -19.32 11.16
C SER A 751 29.01 -20.36 10.80
N GLU A 752 28.59 -21.61 10.56
CA GLU A 752 29.46 -22.71 10.13
C GLU A 752 30.19 -22.38 8.81
N ALA A 753 29.51 -21.75 7.86
CA ALA A 753 30.12 -21.31 6.60
C ALA A 753 31.19 -20.24 6.85
N LEU A 754 30.91 -19.24 7.70
CA LEU A 754 31.89 -18.21 8.08
C LEU A 754 33.09 -18.80 8.85
N ASP A 755 32.87 -19.79 9.70
CA ASP A 755 33.93 -20.51 10.42
C ASP A 755 34.83 -21.28 9.45
N THR A 756 34.22 -22.01 8.52
CA THR A 756 34.94 -22.77 7.48
C THR A 756 35.78 -21.86 6.59
N LEU A 757 35.28 -20.65 6.31
CA LEU A 757 36.00 -19.65 5.53
C LEU A 757 37.13 -18.97 6.29
N GLY A 758 37.18 -19.09 7.63
CA GLY A 758 38.18 -18.41 8.46
C GLY A 758 38.10 -16.88 8.35
N VAL A 759 36.89 -16.33 8.30
CA VAL A 759 36.68 -14.89 8.06
C VAL A 759 37.30 -14.03 9.17
N SER A 760 37.68 -12.80 8.83
CA SER A 760 38.22 -11.85 9.80
C SER A 760 37.20 -11.48 10.88
N THR A 761 37.70 -11.01 12.03
CA THR A 761 36.84 -10.48 13.11
C THR A 761 35.95 -9.33 12.62
N ARG A 762 36.40 -8.56 11.63
CA ARG A 762 35.62 -7.46 11.02
C ARG A 762 34.38 -8.00 10.31
N ILE A 763 34.54 -9.05 9.50
CA ILE A 763 33.41 -9.71 8.81
C ILE A 763 32.49 -10.39 9.81
N ARG A 764 33.05 -11.11 10.79
CA ARG A 764 32.25 -11.76 11.84
C ARG A 764 31.38 -10.76 12.61
N ARG A 765 31.96 -9.63 13.03
CA ARG A 765 31.23 -8.55 13.71
C ARG A 765 30.16 -7.91 12.83
N ALA A 766 30.44 -7.73 11.54
CA ALA A 766 29.44 -7.19 10.63
C ALA A 766 28.27 -8.17 10.41
N TRP A 767 28.53 -9.48 10.40
CA TRP A 767 27.47 -10.48 10.40
C TRP A 767 26.67 -10.46 11.71
N TRP A 768 27.32 -10.48 12.88
CA TRP A 768 26.62 -10.36 14.16
C TRP A 768 25.79 -9.08 14.28
N TRP A 769 26.30 -7.96 13.75
CA TRP A 769 25.51 -6.73 13.67
C TRP A 769 24.19 -6.93 12.92
N THR A 770 24.16 -7.71 11.84
CA THR A 770 22.88 -8.02 11.16
C THR A 770 21.94 -8.82 12.04
N GLN A 771 22.44 -9.73 12.89
CA GLN A 771 21.62 -10.52 13.81
C GLN A 771 21.08 -9.66 14.95
N VAL A 772 21.96 -8.94 15.65
CA VAL A 772 21.66 -8.14 16.84
C VAL A 772 20.83 -6.90 16.53
N ASP A 773 21.04 -6.24 15.39
CA ASP A 773 20.33 -4.99 15.06
C ASP A 773 19.07 -5.20 14.21
N HIS A 774 18.86 -6.40 13.65
CA HIS A 774 17.73 -6.66 12.75
C HIS A 774 16.91 -7.90 13.07
N HIS A 775 17.56 -9.04 13.34
CA HIS A 775 16.85 -10.32 13.46
C HIS A 775 16.37 -10.57 14.89
N PHE A 776 17.27 -10.66 15.86
CA PHE A 776 16.93 -11.01 17.25
C PHE A 776 15.91 -10.06 17.90
N PRO A 777 16.03 -8.72 17.80
CA PRO A 777 15.05 -7.82 18.42
C PRO A 777 13.62 -8.09 17.99
N ARG A 778 13.40 -8.38 16.70
CA ARG A 778 12.05 -8.66 16.17
C ARG A 778 11.46 -9.95 16.74
N TYR A 779 12.26 -11.00 16.86
CA TYR A 779 11.79 -12.25 17.46
C TYR A 779 11.50 -12.06 18.96
N LEU A 780 12.38 -11.36 19.69
CA LEU A 780 12.17 -11.05 21.10
C LEU A 780 10.90 -10.21 21.32
N GLU A 781 10.69 -9.15 20.53
CA GLU A 781 9.50 -8.29 20.58
C GLU A 781 8.18 -9.06 20.40
N ASN A 782 8.17 -10.11 19.56
CA ASN A 782 6.95 -10.86 19.24
C ASN A 782 6.76 -12.13 20.09
N THR A 783 7.77 -12.57 20.83
CA THR A 783 7.71 -13.83 21.61
C THR A 783 7.76 -13.60 23.12
N ALA A 784 8.35 -12.51 23.60
CA ALA A 784 8.56 -12.28 25.04
C ALA A 784 7.27 -12.14 25.85
N ALA A 785 6.18 -11.63 25.25
CA ALA A 785 4.89 -11.48 25.92
C ALA A 785 4.08 -12.79 26.03
N GLY A 786 4.42 -13.82 25.25
CA GLY A 786 3.74 -15.11 25.26
C GLY A 786 4.38 -16.10 26.22
N ASP A 787 3.59 -17.03 26.76
CA ASP A 787 4.05 -18.11 27.63
C ASP A 787 4.45 -19.40 26.87
N GLY A 788 4.57 -19.31 25.54
CA GLY A 788 4.93 -20.43 24.66
C GLY A 788 6.45 -20.70 24.59
N PRO A 789 6.86 -21.83 23.98
CA PRO A 789 8.26 -22.23 23.86
C PRO A 789 9.10 -21.36 22.90
N GLU A 790 8.49 -20.46 22.14
CA GLU A 790 9.12 -19.67 21.10
C GLU A 790 10.22 -18.75 21.65
N TYR A 791 9.95 -18.07 22.77
CA TYR A 791 10.93 -17.18 23.39
C TYR A 791 12.20 -17.92 23.82
N ALA A 792 12.03 -19.09 24.46
CA ALA A 792 13.16 -19.92 24.88
C ALA A 792 14.00 -20.36 23.66
N ALA A 793 13.34 -20.79 22.58
CA ALA A 793 14.04 -21.16 21.35
C ALA A 793 14.81 -19.98 20.72
N VAL A 794 14.30 -18.75 20.82
CA VAL A 794 15.01 -17.55 20.36
C VAL A 794 16.25 -17.30 21.22
N VAL A 795 16.15 -17.43 22.54
CA VAL A 795 17.28 -17.24 23.46
C VAL A 795 18.34 -18.33 23.26
N ASP A 796 17.95 -19.59 23.08
CA ASP A 796 18.87 -20.70 22.75
C ASP A 796 19.64 -20.41 21.45
N MET A 797 18.92 -20.01 20.39
CA MET A 797 19.51 -19.58 19.13
C MET A 797 20.53 -18.45 19.32
N MET A 798 20.23 -17.48 20.21
CA MET A 798 21.14 -16.37 20.50
C MET A 798 22.41 -16.85 21.22
N HIS A 799 22.28 -17.72 22.23
CA HIS A 799 23.42 -18.30 22.94
C HIS A 799 24.37 -19.08 22.03
N GLU A 800 23.85 -19.72 20.98
CA GLU A 800 24.66 -20.40 19.96
C GLU A 800 25.37 -19.44 19.00
N THR A 801 24.92 -18.19 18.91
CA THR A 801 25.36 -17.25 17.85
C THR A 801 26.29 -16.15 18.35
N VAL A 802 26.02 -15.57 19.53
CA VAL A 802 26.73 -14.39 20.08
C VAL A 802 26.89 -14.49 21.59
N SER A 803 28.02 -14.02 22.11
CA SER A 803 28.19 -13.79 23.56
C SER A 803 27.70 -12.40 23.98
N THR A 804 27.60 -12.17 25.29
CA THR A 804 27.33 -10.84 25.85
C THR A 804 28.43 -9.83 25.50
N GLU A 805 29.69 -10.26 25.47
CA GLU A 805 30.83 -9.43 25.06
C GLU A 805 30.76 -9.09 23.56
N ASP A 806 30.32 -10.04 22.73
CA ASP A 806 30.11 -9.78 21.30
C ASP A 806 29.02 -8.72 21.10
N VAL A 807 27.88 -8.82 21.79
CA VAL A 807 26.81 -7.82 21.75
C VAL A 807 27.32 -6.44 22.18
N GLN A 808 28.12 -6.37 23.24
CA GLN A 808 28.72 -5.12 23.72
C GLN A 808 29.64 -4.46 22.68
N ALA A 809 30.48 -5.26 22.02
CA ALA A 809 31.44 -4.80 21.03
C ALA A 809 30.83 -4.27 19.71
N LEU A 810 29.51 -4.39 19.51
CA LEU A 810 28.82 -3.93 18.29
C LEU A 810 28.41 -2.45 18.34
N GLU A 811 29.38 -1.54 18.37
CA GLU A 811 29.17 -0.07 18.45
C GLU A 811 28.23 0.53 17.37
N ASN A 812 28.03 -0.18 16.26
CA ASN A 812 27.16 0.25 15.16
C ASN A 812 25.69 -0.23 15.30
N ALA A 813 25.40 -1.11 16.25
CA ALA A 813 24.05 -1.60 16.56
C ALA A 813 23.31 -0.62 17.48
N SER A 814 21.98 -0.62 17.42
CA SER A 814 21.16 0.24 18.27
C SER A 814 21.44 -0.01 19.76
N ALA A 815 21.53 1.06 20.55
CA ALA A 815 21.66 0.94 22.00
C ALA A 815 20.49 0.15 22.62
N ALA A 816 19.27 0.37 22.14
CA ALA A 816 18.08 -0.36 22.56
C ALA A 816 18.17 -1.85 22.18
N HIS A 817 18.56 -2.16 20.94
CA HIS A 817 18.69 -3.55 20.51
C HIS A 817 19.82 -4.30 21.22
N ARG A 818 20.97 -3.64 21.46
CA ARG A 818 22.06 -4.25 22.23
C ARG A 818 21.64 -4.53 23.68
N ALA A 819 20.96 -3.58 24.33
CA ALA A 819 20.44 -3.77 25.67
C ALA A 819 19.37 -4.88 25.72
N LEU A 820 18.45 -4.92 24.75
CA LEU A 820 17.44 -5.97 24.62
C LEU A 820 18.07 -7.35 24.48
N CYS A 821 19.06 -7.49 23.58
CA CYS A 821 19.75 -8.76 23.38
C CYS A 821 20.56 -9.19 24.60
N HIS A 822 21.23 -8.24 25.26
CA HIS A 822 21.97 -8.51 26.51
C HIS A 822 21.02 -8.98 27.62
N LEU A 823 19.88 -8.31 27.81
CA LEU A 823 18.89 -8.72 28.81
C LEU A 823 18.32 -10.11 28.51
N ALA A 824 18.04 -10.42 27.25
CA ALA A 824 17.59 -11.76 26.85
C ALA A 824 18.62 -12.86 27.16
N LEU A 825 19.92 -12.57 27.08
CA LEU A 825 21.00 -13.52 27.39
C LEU A 825 21.29 -13.67 28.89
N THR A 826 20.82 -12.75 29.73
CA THR A 826 21.27 -12.61 31.13
C THR A 826 20.15 -12.61 32.17
N THR A 827 18.90 -12.45 31.75
CA THR A 827 17.75 -12.29 32.65
C THR A 827 16.59 -13.20 32.25
N SER A 828 15.49 -13.20 33.02
CA SER A 828 14.31 -13.98 32.70
C SER A 828 13.47 -13.34 31.59
N ARG A 829 12.59 -14.16 30.99
CA ARG A 829 11.60 -13.70 30.00
C ARG A 829 10.75 -12.54 30.54
N GLU A 830 10.32 -12.61 31.80
CA GLU A 830 9.48 -11.59 32.43
C GLU A 830 10.21 -10.24 32.54
N SER A 831 11.53 -10.24 32.75
CA SER A 831 12.34 -9.01 32.72
C SER A 831 12.42 -8.42 31.32
N VAL A 832 12.59 -9.25 30.30
CA VAL A 832 12.58 -8.80 28.90
C VAL A 832 11.19 -8.28 28.49
N ALA A 833 10.12 -8.95 28.88
CA ALA A 833 8.75 -8.50 28.64
C ALA A 833 8.50 -7.12 29.27
N ARG A 834 8.86 -6.93 30.56
CA ARG A 834 8.77 -5.63 31.24
C ARG A 834 9.60 -4.54 30.56
N TYR A 835 10.82 -4.87 30.12
CA TYR A 835 11.67 -3.94 29.37
C TYR A 835 11.00 -3.49 28.06
N LEU A 836 10.41 -4.42 27.32
CA LEU A 836 9.69 -4.16 26.09
C LEU A 836 8.41 -3.34 26.32
N GLU A 837 7.61 -3.68 27.34
CA GLU A 837 6.41 -2.93 27.77
C GLU A 837 6.73 -1.48 28.12
N ALA A 838 7.88 -1.25 28.76
CA ALA A 838 8.36 0.09 29.09
C ALA A 838 8.91 0.87 27.86
N GLY A 839 8.86 0.28 26.66
CA GLY A 839 9.33 0.89 25.41
C GLY A 839 10.81 0.67 25.12
N GLY A 840 11.44 -0.32 25.76
CA GLY A 840 12.87 -0.62 25.64
C GLY A 840 13.33 -1.12 24.26
N ALA A 841 12.42 -1.48 23.36
CA ALA A 841 12.75 -1.87 21.98
C ALA A 841 13.28 -0.72 21.11
N SER A 842 13.19 0.54 21.56
CA SER A 842 13.60 1.69 20.76
C SER A 842 14.29 2.75 21.60
N THR A 843 15.33 3.37 21.03
CA THR A 843 15.95 4.57 21.63
C THR A 843 15.13 5.83 21.42
N SER A 844 14.05 5.79 20.64
CA SER A 844 13.26 6.98 20.27
C SER A 844 12.54 7.66 21.43
N SER A 845 12.17 6.91 22.46
CA SER A 845 11.48 7.38 23.67
C SER A 845 12.43 7.62 24.84
N ALA A 846 13.71 7.23 24.72
CA ALA A 846 14.68 7.33 25.79
C ALA A 846 15.21 8.77 25.93
N ARG A 847 15.42 9.22 27.18
CA ARG A 847 16.08 10.49 27.45
C ARG A 847 17.56 10.38 27.11
N LEU A 848 18.10 11.35 26.37
CA LEU A 848 19.51 11.38 25.97
C LEU A 848 20.34 12.26 26.90
N GLU A 849 21.55 11.81 27.21
CA GLU A 849 22.51 12.56 28.03
C GLU A 849 23.90 12.54 27.38
N GLY A 850 24.59 13.68 27.44
CA GLY A 850 25.98 13.79 26.99
C GLY A 850 26.92 13.38 28.11
N ARG A 851 27.77 12.37 27.89
CA ARG A 851 28.76 11.91 28.87
C ARG A 851 30.12 11.77 28.18
N GLY A 852 31.08 12.63 28.53
CA GLY A 852 32.45 12.52 28.01
C GLY A 852 32.62 12.67 26.49
N GLY A 853 31.67 13.32 25.80
CA GLY A 853 31.66 13.44 24.33
C GLY A 853 30.79 12.41 23.61
N GLU A 854 30.28 11.41 24.33
CA GLU A 854 29.35 10.40 23.82
C GLU A 854 27.89 10.74 24.17
N THR A 855 26.96 10.17 23.41
CA THR A 855 25.51 10.28 23.66
C THR A 855 25.03 8.97 24.27
N VAL A 856 24.43 9.03 25.45
CA VAL A 856 23.92 7.86 26.18
C VAL A 856 22.39 7.96 26.27
N ALA A 857 21.69 6.86 25.99
CA ALA A 857 20.25 6.74 26.15
C ALA A 857 19.90 6.19 27.54
N ALA A 858 19.04 6.89 28.27
CA ALA A 858 18.44 6.41 29.51
C ALA A 858 17.32 5.41 29.17
N LEU A 859 17.72 4.15 28.96
CA LEU A 859 16.81 3.06 28.64
C LEU A 859 16.01 2.63 29.88
N PRO A 860 14.75 2.18 29.72
CA PRO A 860 13.86 1.83 30.83
C PRO A 860 14.14 0.40 31.35
N VAL A 861 15.33 0.19 31.88
CA VAL A 861 15.78 -1.12 32.40
C VAL A 861 15.06 -1.42 33.73
N PRO A 862 14.38 -2.58 33.86
CA PRO A 862 13.78 -3.01 35.13
C PRO A 862 14.82 -3.08 36.27
N ASP A 863 14.39 -2.88 37.53
CA ASP A 863 15.30 -2.90 38.68
C ASP A 863 16.00 -4.27 38.86
N GLU A 864 15.33 -5.36 38.46
CA GLU A 864 15.93 -6.69 38.27
C GLU A 864 16.77 -6.70 36.98
N GLY A 865 18.10 -6.60 37.11
CA GLY A 865 19.06 -6.53 35.99
C GLY A 865 19.71 -5.15 35.79
N ARG A 866 19.24 -4.13 36.52
CA ARG A 866 19.82 -2.77 36.48
C ARG A 866 21.27 -2.68 36.94
N ALA A 867 21.71 -3.61 37.80
CA ALA A 867 23.09 -3.72 38.25
C ALA A 867 24.04 -4.36 37.21
N ASP A 868 23.48 -5.07 36.22
CA ASP A 868 24.22 -5.94 35.29
C ASP A 868 24.22 -5.46 33.84
N LEU A 869 23.63 -4.28 33.53
CA LEU A 869 23.68 -3.68 32.19
C LEU A 869 24.89 -2.73 32.08
N PRO A 870 25.92 -3.06 31.26
CA PRO A 870 27.08 -2.20 31.09
C PRO A 870 26.74 -0.85 30.47
N ALA A 871 27.40 0.21 30.95
CA ALA A 871 27.08 1.60 30.58
C ALA A 871 27.32 1.90 29.08
N ASP A 872 28.22 1.16 28.44
CA ASP A 872 28.56 1.22 27.02
C ASP A 872 27.45 0.67 26.10
N LEU A 873 26.57 -0.20 26.61
CA LEU A 873 25.38 -0.65 25.88
C LEU A 873 24.37 0.47 25.66
N CYS A 874 24.33 1.42 26.59
CA CYS A 874 23.46 2.59 26.50
C CYS A 874 24.02 3.69 25.58
N VAL A 875 25.25 3.57 25.11
CA VAL A 875 25.84 4.54 24.15
C VAL A 875 25.10 4.43 22.83
N VAL A 876 24.50 5.52 22.39
CA VAL A 876 23.77 5.59 21.12
C VAL A 876 24.76 5.44 19.98
N SER A 877 24.48 4.56 19.02
CA SER A 877 25.36 4.36 17.87
C SER A 877 25.38 5.57 16.94
N THR A 878 26.44 5.71 16.13
CA THR A 878 26.51 6.76 15.09
C THR A 878 25.40 6.62 14.04
N ASN A 879 24.95 5.38 13.77
CA ASN A 879 23.83 5.09 12.88
C ASN A 879 22.50 5.65 13.40
N GLU A 880 22.25 5.53 14.72
CA GLU A 880 21.05 6.07 15.39
C GLU A 880 21.07 7.60 15.55
N GLN A 881 22.22 8.23 15.37
CA GLN A 881 22.38 9.68 15.47
C GLN A 881 22.39 10.38 14.11
N ARG A 882 22.07 9.66 13.04
CA ARG A 882 22.11 10.21 11.69
C ARG A 882 20.96 11.19 11.45
N LEU A 883 21.32 12.41 11.06
CA LEU A 883 20.38 13.44 10.66
C LEU A 883 19.93 13.24 9.21
N VAL A 884 18.62 13.26 8.99
CA VAL A 884 17.97 13.31 7.68
C VAL A 884 17.46 14.74 7.46
N ALA A 885 18.03 15.46 6.50
CA ALA A 885 17.58 16.79 6.11
C ALA A 885 16.98 16.75 4.69
N LEU A 886 15.70 17.11 4.57
CA LEU A 886 14.91 17.12 3.35
C LEU A 886 14.55 18.54 2.92
N PHE A 887 14.75 18.85 1.65
CA PHE A 887 14.32 20.10 1.02
C PHE A 887 12.86 19.99 0.57
N ASP A 888 12.02 20.92 1.04
CA ASP A 888 10.59 20.97 0.73
C ASP A 888 10.27 22.02 -0.32
N GLY A 889 11.01 23.14 -0.32
CA GLY A 889 10.77 24.23 -1.23
C GLY A 889 11.62 25.45 -0.92
N HIS A 890 11.43 26.49 -1.71
CA HIS A 890 12.05 27.80 -1.48
C HIS A 890 11.15 28.91 -2.00
N ALA A 891 11.29 30.10 -1.44
CA ALA A 891 10.64 31.32 -1.90
C ALA A 891 11.59 32.52 -1.69
N TRP A 892 11.51 33.53 -2.53
CA TRP A 892 12.18 34.82 -2.27
C TRP A 892 11.18 35.70 -1.51
N GLU A 893 11.55 36.16 -0.31
CA GLU A 893 10.77 37.15 0.44
C GLU A 893 10.97 38.56 -0.15
N ASP A 894 12.21 38.84 -0.56
CA ASP A 894 12.60 40.05 -1.27
C ASP A 894 13.79 39.73 -2.21
N PRO A 895 14.31 40.68 -3.01
CA PRO A 895 15.40 40.40 -3.95
C PRO A 895 16.71 39.87 -3.33
N CYS A 896 16.93 40.06 -2.04
CA CYS A 896 18.12 39.66 -1.27
C CYS A 896 17.87 38.48 -0.33
N VAL A 897 16.64 38.21 0.08
CA VAL A 897 16.33 37.19 1.09
C VAL A 897 15.65 35.98 0.46
N LEU A 898 16.41 34.88 0.38
CA LEU A 898 15.96 33.57 -0.08
C LEU A 898 15.55 32.71 1.10
N VAL A 899 14.28 32.35 1.21
CA VAL A 899 13.76 31.44 2.23
C VAL A 899 13.77 30.01 1.70
N VAL A 900 14.51 29.12 2.36
CA VAL A 900 14.51 27.68 2.13
C VAL A 900 13.63 27.00 3.18
N HIS A 901 12.71 26.17 2.72
CA HIS A 901 11.88 25.30 3.56
C HIS A 901 12.51 23.92 3.61
N ALA A 902 12.83 23.47 4.82
CA ALA A 902 13.46 22.18 5.06
C ALA A 902 12.71 21.40 6.15
N ARG A 903 12.73 20.08 6.04
CA ARG A 903 12.34 19.14 7.08
C ARG A 903 13.57 18.42 7.58
N VAL A 904 13.75 18.40 8.89
CA VAL A 904 14.87 17.75 9.54
C VAL A 904 14.31 16.65 10.41
N GLY A 905 14.95 15.49 10.40
CA GLY A 905 14.55 14.34 11.18
C GLY A 905 15.76 13.59 11.68
N ILE A 906 15.69 13.05 12.87
CA ILE A 906 16.68 12.11 13.42
C ILE A 906 15.93 10.88 13.93
N SER A 907 16.59 9.73 13.95
CA SER A 907 16.01 8.46 14.42
C SER A 907 15.50 8.51 15.87
N GLN A 908 15.87 9.56 16.62
CA GLN A 908 15.47 9.77 18.01
C GLN A 908 14.55 11.00 18.14
N ALA A 909 13.55 10.95 19.03
CA ALA A 909 12.70 12.11 19.24
C ALA A 909 13.41 13.08 20.19
N ILE A 910 13.80 14.25 19.69
CA ILE A 910 14.36 15.32 20.52
C ILE A 910 13.22 16.31 20.86
N PRO A 911 12.98 16.66 22.13
CA PRO A 911 12.00 17.69 22.45
C PRO A 911 12.33 19.01 21.72
N PRO A 912 11.40 19.60 20.95
CA PRO A 912 11.67 20.77 20.12
C PRO A 912 12.09 22.01 20.94
N ASP A 913 11.71 22.08 22.22
CA ASP A 913 12.13 23.11 23.17
C ASP A 913 13.61 23.01 23.59
N ARG A 914 14.25 21.86 23.34
CA ARG A 914 15.65 21.58 23.71
C ARG A 914 16.58 21.43 22.52
N ALA A 915 16.07 21.62 21.30
CA ALA A 915 16.83 21.52 20.07
C ALA A 915 17.01 22.91 19.42
N GLY A 916 18.24 23.23 19.02
CA GLY A 916 18.53 24.31 18.09
C GLY A 916 18.83 23.74 16.70
N ALA A 917 18.52 24.50 15.65
CA ALA A 917 19.00 24.18 14.31
C ALA A 917 19.67 25.40 13.71
N SER A 918 20.84 25.20 13.11
CA SER A 918 21.53 26.22 12.31
C SER A 918 21.80 25.69 10.91
N VAL A 919 21.99 26.61 9.98
CA VAL A 919 22.31 26.25 8.60
C VAL A 919 23.75 26.58 8.33
N VAL A 920 24.46 25.63 7.71
CA VAL A 920 25.87 25.74 7.40
C VAL A 920 26.07 25.66 5.90
N LEU A 921 26.77 26.64 5.34
CA LEU A 921 27.29 26.57 3.99
C LEU A 921 28.64 25.85 4.04
N ALA A 922 28.67 24.63 3.53
CA ALA A 922 29.85 23.77 3.48
C ALA A 922 30.50 23.82 2.09
N PHE A 923 31.71 24.38 2.03
CA PHE A 923 32.49 24.52 0.80
C PHE A 923 33.36 23.28 0.53
N ALA A 924 33.74 23.09 -0.74
CA ALA A 924 34.51 21.92 -1.18
C ALA A 924 35.93 21.85 -0.59
N ASP A 925 36.47 22.98 -0.12
CA ASP A 925 37.79 23.06 0.55
C ASP A 925 37.73 22.71 2.05
N GLY A 926 36.56 22.31 2.56
CA GLY A 926 36.34 21.96 3.96
C GLY A 926 35.90 23.14 4.83
N THR A 927 35.86 24.36 4.29
CA THR A 927 35.36 25.53 5.03
C THR A 927 33.88 25.36 5.35
N ARG A 928 33.50 25.56 6.61
CA ARG A 928 32.11 25.55 7.09
C ARG A 928 31.75 26.95 7.58
N MET A 929 30.65 27.49 7.08
CA MET A 929 30.20 28.83 7.44
C MET A 929 28.76 28.78 7.98
N PRO A 930 28.56 28.96 9.29
CA PRO A 930 27.23 29.03 9.87
C PRO A 930 26.54 30.31 9.39
N LEU A 931 25.24 30.22 9.12
CA LEU A 931 24.36 31.37 8.89
C LEU A 931 23.70 31.75 10.22
N ASP A 932 23.61 33.04 10.53
CA ASP A 932 23.16 33.58 11.83
C ASP A 932 21.71 33.25 12.21
N HIS A 933 20.94 32.58 11.33
CA HIS A 933 19.54 32.28 11.58
C HIS A 933 19.34 30.88 12.17
N THR A 934 18.92 30.84 13.44
CA THR A 934 18.38 29.65 14.10
C THR A 934 16.91 29.52 13.72
N GLY A 935 16.58 28.59 12.82
CA GLY A 935 15.18 28.33 12.48
C GLY A 935 14.43 27.80 13.70
N ARG A 936 13.19 28.25 13.92
CA ARG A 936 12.32 27.68 14.97
C ARG A 936 11.91 26.28 14.54
N LEU A 937 12.22 25.27 15.35
CA LEU A 937 11.85 23.88 15.09
C LEU A 937 10.40 23.66 15.52
N GLU A 938 9.51 23.48 14.55
CA GLU A 938 8.13 23.07 14.81
C GLU A 938 7.99 21.57 14.58
N ARG A 939 7.62 20.83 15.63
CA ARG A 939 7.36 19.39 15.54
C ARG A 939 6.06 19.18 14.77
N THR A 940 6.07 18.27 13.80
CA THR A 940 4.87 17.90 13.03
C THR A 940 4.50 16.44 13.28
N GLU A 941 3.21 16.16 13.49
CA GLU A 941 2.66 14.80 13.67
C GLU A 941 2.15 14.17 12.35
N GLU A 942 2.13 14.95 11.27
CA GLU A 942 1.29 14.71 10.08
C GLU A 942 1.87 13.78 9.00
N LEU A 943 2.93 13.03 9.26
CA LEU A 943 3.53 12.20 8.21
C LEU A 943 3.60 10.73 8.62
N PRO A 944 3.41 9.80 7.66
CA PRO A 944 3.87 8.42 7.83
C PRO A 944 5.34 8.46 8.27
N ARG A 945 5.89 7.38 8.84
CA ARG A 945 7.32 7.27 9.19
C ARG A 945 8.17 6.70 8.03
N PRO A 946 8.34 7.34 6.84
CA PRO A 946 9.40 6.91 5.93
C PRO A 946 10.75 7.32 6.55
N PHE A 947 11.79 6.53 6.30
CA PHE A 947 13.19 6.79 6.70
C PHE A 947 13.59 6.48 8.15
N GLY A 948 12.71 5.87 8.97
CA GLY A 948 13.11 5.43 10.32
C GLY A 948 13.39 6.58 11.29
N VAL A 949 12.83 7.75 11.00
CA VAL A 949 12.91 8.97 11.81
C VAL A 949 11.81 8.95 12.86
N ALA A 950 12.13 9.29 14.11
CA ALA A 950 11.16 9.32 15.21
C ALA A 950 10.30 10.59 15.23
N ALA A 951 10.86 11.73 14.82
CA ALA A 951 10.15 13.00 14.72
C ALA A 951 10.68 13.85 13.55
N TRP A 952 9.76 14.56 12.89
CA TRP A 952 10.09 15.57 11.88
C TRP A 952 9.93 16.97 12.45
N TYR A 953 10.93 17.80 12.20
CA TYR A 953 10.92 19.22 12.48
C TYR A 953 10.88 19.98 11.17
N VAL A 954 9.96 20.92 11.05
CA VAL A 954 9.93 21.85 9.92
C VAL A 954 10.75 23.08 10.27
N MET A 955 11.55 23.53 9.32
CA MET A 955 12.42 24.68 9.46
C MET A 955 12.25 25.63 8.27
N ARG A 956 12.23 26.92 8.59
CA ARG A 956 12.24 28.03 7.64
C ARG A 956 13.58 28.75 7.75
N ILE A 957 14.35 28.76 6.66
CA ILE A 957 15.74 29.24 6.63
C ILE A 957 15.82 30.46 5.71
N PRO A 958 15.82 31.70 6.23
CA PRO A 958 16.15 32.87 5.42
C PRO A 958 17.66 32.92 5.17
N ILE A 959 18.04 33.15 3.91
CA ILE A 959 19.42 33.33 3.44
C ILE A 959 19.49 34.72 2.81
N ASP A 960 20.05 35.70 3.52
CA ASP A 960 20.34 37.03 2.96
C ASP A 960 21.58 36.94 2.07
N VAL A 961 21.37 36.85 0.76
CA VAL A 961 22.45 36.76 -0.22
C VAL A 961 23.25 38.06 -0.35
N GLY A 962 22.66 39.19 0.04
CA GLY A 962 23.30 40.49 0.09
C GLY A 962 24.29 40.59 1.25
N ALA A 963 23.87 40.20 2.46
CA ALA A 963 24.76 40.09 3.62
C ALA A 963 25.88 39.08 3.36
N LEU A 964 25.53 37.90 2.83
CA LEU A 964 26.50 36.86 2.46
C LEU A 964 27.60 37.38 1.52
N HIS A 965 27.24 38.24 0.56
CA HIS A 965 28.20 38.86 -0.33
C HIS A 965 29.04 39.95 0.33
N ARG A 966 28.44 40.78 1.19
CA ARG A 966 29.15 41.85 1.92
C ARG A 966 30.17 41.27 2.90
N ASP A 967 29.75 40.27 3.67
CA ASP A 967 30.55 39.70 4.75
C ASP A 967 31.57 38.69 4.19
N HIS A 968 31.26 38.06 3.05
CA HIS A 968 32.14 37.09 2.37
C HIS A 968 32.20 37.32 0.84
N PRO A 969 32.96 38.32 0.36
CA PRO A 969 33.00 38.71 -1.06
C PRO A 969 33.40 37.60 -2.05
N GLY A 970 34.07 36.55 -1.55
CA GLY A 970 34.50 35.36 -2.30
C GLY A 970 33.52 34.18 -2.28
N ALA A 971 32.58 34.13 -1.34
CA ALA A 971 31.61 33.02 -1.20
C ALA A 971 30.70 32.87 -2.43
N PRO A 972 30.19 33.95 -3.07
CA PRO A 972 29.35 33.83 -4.26
C PRO A 972 30.06 33.30 -5.50
N ALA A 973 31.39 33.20 -5.51
CA ALA A 973 32.16 32.62 -6.62
C ALA A 973 32.39 31.11 -6.49
N ARG A 974 32.01 30.50 -5.35
CA ARG A 974 32.22 29.08 -5.03
C ARG A 974 30.89 28.37 -4.85
N SER A 975 30.82 27.09 -5.20
CA SER A 975 29.65 26.27 -4.87
C SER A 975 29.75 25.81 -3.42
N ALA A 976 28.70 26.04 -2.63
CA ALA A 976 28.57 25.58 -1.26
C ALA A 976 27.39 24.61 -1.14
N ARG A 977 27.56 23.50 -0.42
CA ARG A 977 26.44 22.64 -0.02
C ARG A 977 25.70 23.29 1.14
N VAL A 978 24.38 23.17 1.14
CA VAL A 978 23.54 23.60 2.25
C VAL A 978 23.41 22.43 3.22
N GLU A 979 23.98 22.57 4.41
CA GLU A 979 23.88 21.62 5.51
C GLU A 979 23.05 22.20 6.64
N VAL A 980 22.46 21.32 7.44
CA VAL A 980 21.73 21.68 8.66
C VAL A 980 22.45 21.04 9.83
N ASP A 981 22.80 21.85 10.83
CA ASP A 981 23.34 21.42 12.10
C ASP A 981 22.21 21.43 13.13
N LEU A 982 21.84 20.27 13.64
CA LEU A 982 20.88 20.10 14.74
C LEU A 982 21.67 19.99 16.05
N THR A 983 21.41 20.88 17.00
CA THR A 983 22.06 20.95 18.30
C THR A 983 21.10 20.64 19.43
N TRP A 984 21.53 19.90 20.44
CA TRP A 984 20.75 19.68 21.68
C TRP A 984 21.70 19.42 22.84
N GLY A 985 21.57 20.19 23.92
CA GLY A 985 22.57 20.19 24.99
C GLY A 985 23.97 20.55 24.47
N ALA A 986 24.96 19.68 24.70
CA ALA A 986 26.34 19.83 24.19
C ALA A 986 26.59 19.15 22.83
N LEU A 987 25.55 18.55 22.22
CA LEU A 987 25.68 17.73 21.02
C LEU A 987 25.29 18.51 19.77
N THR A 988 25.98 18.26 18.66
CA THR A 988 25.70 18.82 17.33
C THR A 988 25.79 17.72 16.28
N ARG A 989 24.78 17.57 15.41
CA ARG A 989 24.80 16.66 14.26
C ARG A 989 24.48 17.41 12.98
N SER A 990 25.27 17.16 11.94
CA SER A 990 25.16 17.81 10.64
C SER A 990 24.53 16.88 9.61
N GLY A 991 23.66 17.41 8.75
CA GLY A 991 23.05 16.69 7.63
C GLY A 991 22.97 17.54 6.39
N THR A 992 23.37 17.01 5.24
CA THR A 992 23.22 17.70 3.95
C THR A 992 21.76 17.73 3.52
N LEU A 993 21.26 18.91 3.15
CA LEU A 993 19.90 19.11 2.70
C LEU A 993 19.67 18.44 1.32
N SER A 994 18.72 17.52 1.22
CA SER A 994 18.50 16.65 0.05
C SER A 994 17.03 16.63 -0.42
N ARG A 995 16.75 16.41 -1.71
CA ARG A 995 15.37 16.47 -2.26
C ARG A 995 14.67 15.10 -2.22
N ARG A 996 13.34 15.09 -1.96
CA ARG A 996 12.52 13.87 -1.78
C ARG A 996 12.33 13.01 -3.03
N SER A 997 12.43 13.56 -4.25
CA SER A 997 12.20 12.84 -5.50
C SER A 997 13.50 12.39 -6.17
N GLU A 998 13.69 11.08 -6.32
CA GLU A 998 14.85 10.44 -7.00
C GLU A 998 14.89 10.66 -8.52
N GLN A 999 13.86 11.31 -9.10
CA GLN A 999 13.78 11.61 -10.53
C GLN A 999 14.12 13.08 -10.82
N GLY A 1000 15.37 13.33 -11.20
CA GLY A 1000 15.76 14.53 -11.92
C GLY A 1000 17.26 14.81 -11.89
N SER A 1001 17.80 15.24 -13.02
CA SER A 1001 19.15 15.80 -13.14
C SER A 1001 19.08 17.31 -12.98
N GLY A 1002 19.74 17.85 -11.94
CA GLY A 1002 20.22 19.22 -11.79
C GLY A 1002 19.47 20.35 -12.50
N ALA A 1003 18.20 20.57 -12.16
CA ALA A 1003 17.51 21.82 -12.53
C ALA A 1003 17.97 22.95 -11.61
N ALA A 1004 18.30 24.11 -12.19
CA ALA A 1004 18.49 25.34 -11.42
C ALA A 1004 17.14 25.79 -10.84
N LEU A 1005 17.12 26.05 -9.53
CA LEU A 1005 15.98 26.52 -8.76
C LEU A 1005 16.19 28.05 -8.61
N ASN A 1006 15.62 28.84 -9.53
CA ASN A 1006 15.52 30.32 -9.54
C ASN A 1006 16.68 31.15 -8.94
N GLY A 1007 17.36 31.96 -9.77
CA GLY A 1007 18.39 32.90 -9.30
C GLY A 1007 17.87 34.32 -9.04
N SER A 1008 18.52 35.04 -8.13
CA SER A 1008 18.36 36.50 -7.94
C SER A 1008 19.70 37.22 -8.10
N MET A 1009 19.65 38.49 -8.51
CA MET A 1009 20.79 39.39 -8.60
C MET A 1009 21.07 40.00 -7.23
N ILE A 1010 22.33 39.99 -6.78
CA ILE A 1010 22.71 40.65 -5.53
C ILE A 1010 22.73 42.17 -5.78
N PRO A 1011 21.86 42.97 -5.12
CA PRO A 1011 21.77 44.41 -5.37
C PRO A 1011 23.12 45.11 -5.19
N GLY A 1012 23.43 46.03 -6.09
CA GLY A 1012 24.73 46.72 -6.13
C GLY A 1012 25.87 45.93 -6.80
N THR A 1013 25.61 44.73 -7.33
CA THR A 1013 26.63 43.91 -8.00
C THR A 1013 26.17 43.37 -9.36
N SER A 1014 27.11 42.93 -10.18
CA SER A 1014 26.82 42.18 -11.41
C SER A 1014 26.65 40.67 -11.19
N ARG A 1015 26.70 40.18 -9.94
CA ARG A 1015 26.70 38.74 -9.61
C ARG A 1015 25.28 38.23 -9.28
N ALA A 1016 25.01 36.99 -9.67
CA ALA A 1016 23.77 36.27 -9.34
C ALA A 1016 24.12 35.00 -8.58
N LEU A 1017 23.22 34.58 -7.70
CA LEU A 1017 23.29 33.31 -6.98
C LEU A 1017 22.08 32.47 -7.37
N GLU A 1018 22.30 31.17 -7.59
CA GLU A 1018 21.24 30.19 -7.83
C GLU A 1018 21.31 29.07 -6.79
N LEU A 1019 20.13 28.56 -6.41
CA LEU A 1019 20.03 27.25 -5.79
C LEU A 1019 20.11 26.19 -6.90
N ALA A 1020 21.00 25.23 -6.71
CA ALA A 1020 21.11 24.05 -7.55
C ALA A 1020 21.01 22.80 -6.68
N TRP A 1021 20.84 21.65 -7.31
CA TRP A 1021 20.92 20.39 -6.59
C TRP A 1021 21.48 19.29 -7.47
N THR A 1022 22.13 18.30 -6.83
CA THR A 1022 22.49 17.04 -7.47
C THR A 1022 22.14 15.86 -6.57
N ARG A 1023 21.98 14.66 -7.16
CA ARG A 1023 21.72 13.43 -6.42
C ARG A 1023 22.82 13.11 -5.39
N THR A 1024 24.06 13.48 -5.68
CA THR A 1024 25.23 13.18 -4.84
C THR A 1024 25.59 14.28 -3.85
N ALA A 1025 25.44 15.56 -4.23
CA ALA A 1025 25.88 16.68 -3.39
C ALA A 1025 24.74 17.37 -2.61
N GLY A 1026 23.48 16.97 -2.82
CA GLY A 1026 22.33 17.63 -2.20
C GLY A 1026 22.06 19.02 -2.79
N VAL A 1027 21.43 19.89 -2.00
CA VAL A 1027 21.15 21.29 -2.34
C VAL A 1027 22.44 22.12 -2.22
N GLN A 1028 22.68 22.96 -3.22
CA GLN A 1028 23.87 23.79 -3.34
C GLN A 1028 23.49 25.24 -3.63
N LEU A 1029 24.22 26.18 -3.03
CA LEU A 1029 24.23 27.58 -3.44
C LEU A 1029 25.45 27.79 -4.35
N ARG A 1030 25.26 28.33 -5.56
CA ARG A 1030 26.37 28.56 -6.50
C ARG A 1030 26.13 29.78 -7.40
N ALA A 1031 27.21 30.34 -7.96
CA ALA A 1031 27.09 31.26 -9.07
C ALA A 1031 26.79 30.50 -10.38
N PRO A 1032 25.83 30.94 -11.20
CA PRO A 1032 25.58 30.35 -12.49
C PRO A 1032 26.77 30.60 -13.43
N ALA A 1033 27.17 29.57 -14.17
CA ALA A 1033 28.11 29.72 -15.29
C ALA A 1033 27.39 30.47 -16.43
N ARG A 1034 27.74 31.74 -16.68
CA ARG A 1034 27.01 32.61 -17.63
C ARG A 1034 27.58 32.54 -19.05
N GLU A 1035 26.71 32.30 -20.05
CA GLU A 1035 27.04 32.44 -21.50
C GLU A 1035 26.61 33.80 -22.09
N VAL A 1036 25.44 34.36 -21.74
CA VAL A 1036 24.93 35.67 -22.21
C VAL A 1036 24.11 36.40 -21.11
N SER A 1037 24.27 37.71 -20.94
CA SER A 1037 23.48 38.58 -20.03
C SER A 1037 22.82 39.74 -20.78
N ALA A 1038 21.60 40.15 -20.37
CA ALA A 1038 20.83 41.24 -20.99
C ALA A 1038 20.37 42.29 -19.96
N HIS A 1039 20.68 43.56 -20.18
CA HIS A 1039 20.17 44.70 -19.42
C HIS A 1039 19.11 45.44 -20.22
N VAL A 1040 18.05 45.92 -19.56
CA VAL A 1040 16.96 46.67 -20.19
C VAL A 1040 16.84 48.04 -19.52
N ALA A 1041 16.91 49.10 -20.32
CA ALA A 1041 16.60 50.45 -19.90
C ALA A 1041 15.37 50.96 -20.68
N VAL A 1042 14.44 51.60 -19.98
CA VAL A 1042 13.29 52.28 -20.60
C VAL A 1042 13.65 53.75 -20.79
N ASN A 1043 13.54 54.25 -22.01
CA ASN A 1043 13.78 55.64 -22.34
C ASN A 1043 12.51 56.48 -22.11
N GLU A 1044 12.67 57.80 -21.98
CA GLU A 1044 11.56 58.75 -21.76
C GLU A 1044 10.54 58.76 -22.91
N ASP A 1045 10.95 58.38 -24.12
CA ASP A 1045 10.10 58.21 -25.31
C ASP A 1045 9.39 56.84 -25.36
N ALA A 1046 9.36 56.13 -24.24
CA ALA A 1046 8.90 54.76 -24.04
C ALA A 1046 9.73 53.66 -24.72
N SER A 1047 10.74 53.97 -25.55
CA SER A 1047 11.56 52.94 -26.23
C SER A 1047 12.40 52.13 -25.24
N LEU A 1048 12.73 50.87 -25.60
CA LEU A 1048 13.58 50.01 -24.76
C LEU A 1048 14.98 49.92 -25.36
N ASP A 1049 16.00 50.28 -24.58
CA ASP A 1049 17.40 49.99 -24.90
C ASP A 1049 17.84 48.69 -24.21
N LEU A 1050 18.14 47.68 -25.02
CA LEU A 1050 18.60 46.37 -24.57
C LEU A 1050 20.12 46.29 -24.72
N LEU A 1051 20.85 46.11 -23.63
CA LEU A 1051 22.28 45.90 -23.59
C LEU A 1051 22.57 44.40 -23.45
N LEU A 1052 23.03 43.74 -24.51
CA LEU A 1052 23.36 42.32 -24.51
C LEU A 1052 24.87 42.12 -24.38
N HIS A 1053 25.31 41.25 -23.48
CA HIS A 1053 26.72 40.94 -23.25
C HIS A 1053 26.94 39.41 -23.30
N ALA A 1054 27.71 38.94 -24.28
CA ALA A 1054 28.08 37.53 -24.44
C ALA A 1054 29.53 37.29 -24.01
N ARG A 1055 29.84 36.17 -23.32
CA ARG A 1055 31.18 35.97 -22.72
C ARG A 1055 32.13 35.01 -23.45
N ARG A 1056 31.67 34.03 -24.25
CA ARG A 1056 32.58 32.96 -24.74
C ARG A 1056 32.39 32.41 -26.17
N THR A 1057 31.29 32.68 -26.87
CA THR A 1057 31.03 32.13 -28.22
C THR A 1057 30.39 33.16 -29.15
N GLU A 1058 30.75 33.15 -30.44
CA GLU A 1058 29.98 33.82 -31.49
C GLU A 1058 28.62 33.12 -31.63
N PHE A 1059 27.54 33.86 -31.53
CA PHE A 1059 26.18 33.39 -31.80
C PHE A 1059 25.73 33.97 -33.14
N ASP A 1060 25.34 33.13 -34.09
CA ASP A 1060 24.95 33.59 -35.42
C ASP A 1060 23.61 34.34 -35.41
N ILE A 1061 22.64 33.94 -34.57
CA ILE A 1061 21.33 34.58 -34.45
C ILE A 1061 20.78 34.52 -33.02
N VAL A 1062 20.43 35.68 -32.44
CA VAL A 1062 19.65 35.79 -31.20
C VAL A 1062 18.32 36.47 -31.50
N PHE A 1063 17.20 35.78 -31.26
CA PHE A 1063 15.89 36.41 -31.32
C PHE A 1063 15.55 37.02 -29.97
N VAL A 1064 15.26 38.32 -29.93
CA VAL A 1064 14.63 38.95 -28.77
C VAL A 1064 13.13 38.97 -28.99
N THR A 1065 12.39 38.22 -28.19
CA THR A 1065 10.92 38.27 -28.21
C THR A 1065 10.41 39.24 -27.16
N VAL A 1066 9.56 40.19 -27.54
CA VAL A 1066 8.86 41.10 -26.61
C VAL A 1066 7.37 40.76 -26.64
N LYS A 1067 6.78 40.47 -25.48
CA LYS A 1067 5.35 40.12 -25.35
C LYS A 1067 4.69 40.92 -24.23
N ALA A 1068 3.55 41.53 -24.55
CA ALA A 1068 2.64 42.19 -23.60
C ALA A 1068 1.33 41.40 -23.45
N ALA A 1069 0.66 41.51 -22.31
CA ALA A 1069 -0.63 40.85 -22.07
C ALA A 1069 -1.70 41.36 -23.07
N GLY A 1070 -2.30 40.43 -23.82
CA GLY A 1070 -3.33 40.74 -24.83
C GLY A 1070 -2.79 41.15 -26.21
N VAL A 1071 -1.46 41.20 -26.41
CA VAL A 1071 -0.83 41.58 -27.70
C VAL A 1071 -0.04 40.41 -28.28
N PRO A 1072 -0.10 40.16 -29.61
CA PRO A 1072 0.72 39.14 -30.26
C PRO A 1072 2.22 39.36 -30.02
N ALA A 1073 2.97 38.30 -29.73
CA ALA A 1073 4.41 38.39 -29.46
C ALA A 1073 5.17 38.89 -30.70
N ARG A 1074 6.02 39.90 -30.53
CA ARG A 1074 6.88 40.41 -31.62
C ARG A 1074 8.30 39.86 -31.46
N ARG A 1075 8.84 39.30 -32.54
CA ARG A 1075 10.20 38.74 -32.59
C ARG A 1075 11.12 39.71 -33.31
N HIS A 1076 12.21 40.08 -32.65
CA HIS A 1076 13.25 40.93 -33.22
C HIS A 1076 14.51 40.10 -33.44
N LEU A 1077 14.99 40.07 -34.68
CA LEU A 1077 16.17 39.34 -35.09
C LEU A 1077 17.43 40.18 -34.78
N VAL A 1078 18.31 39.69 -33.92
CA VAL A 1078 19.66 40.24 -33.74
C VAL A 1078 20.65 39.27 -34.39
N ARG A 1079 21.24 39.68 -35.51
CA ARG A 1079 22.25 38.87 -36.23
C ARG A 1079 23.65 39.14 -35.69
N ARG A 1080 24.40 38.06 -35.41
CA ARG A 1080 25.81 38.03 -34.95
C ARG A 1080 26.09 38.78 -33.64
N ILE A 1081 26.05 38.04 -32.53
CA ILE A 1081 26.54 38.50 -31.23
C ILE A 1081 27.85 37.76 -30.92
N GLY A 1082 28.98 38.45 -31.04
CA GLY A 1082 30.31 38.01 -30.59
C GLY A 1082 30.58 38.40 -29.13
N PRO A 1083 31.80 38.21 -28.60
CA PRO A 1083 32.14 38.55 -27.21
C PRO A 1083 32.30 40.08 -27.01
N ARG A 1084 31.21 40.83 -27.18
CA ARG A 1084 31.11 42.29 -27.04
C ARG A 1084 29.74 42.69 -26.48
N GLU A 1085 29.61 43.96 -26.14
CA GLU A 1085 28.37 44.61 -25.70
C GLU A 1085 27.58 45.11 -26.93
N TYR A 1086 26.27 44.82 -26.97
CA TYR A 1086 25.38 45.18 -28.07
C TYR A 1086 24.20 45.97 -27.54
N ARG A 1087 23.97 47.18 -28.07
CA ARG A 1087 22.80 48.00 -27.75
C ARG A 1087 21.73 47.83 -28.85
N VAL A 1088 20.56 47.34 -28.47
CA VAL A 1088 19.41 47.16 -29.37
C VAL A 1088 18.29 48.05 -28.88
N ARG A 1089 17.93 49.05 -29.68
CA ARG A 1089 16.75 49.89 -29.40
C ARG A 1089 15.51 49.24 -30.01
N VAL A 1090 14.47 49.08 -29.20
CA VAL A 1090 13.17 48.54 -29.63
C VAL A 1090 12.11 49.63 -29.45
N GLU A 1091 11.47 50.01 -30.55
CA GLU A 1091 10.32 50.90 -30.52
C GLU A 1091 9.11 50.19 -29.92
N THR A 1092 8.51 50.82 -28.92
CA THR A 1092 7.43 50.29 -28.07
C THR A 1092 6.13 51.07 -28.23
N ALA A 1093 5.96 51.84 -29.31
CA ALA A 1093 4.73 52.62 -29.56
C ALA A 1093 3.42 51.80 -29.58
N TRP A 1094 3.53 50.47 -29.52
CA TRP A 1094 2.45 49.48 -29.44
C TRP A 1094 2.25 48.87 -28.03
N LEU A 1095 3.09 49.22 -27.05
CA LEU A 1095 2.98 48.85 -25.64
C LEU A 1095 2.28 50.00 -24.90
N GLU A 1096 1.16 49.74 -24.25
CA GLU A 1096 0.56 50.73 -23.36
C GLU A 1096 1.48 50.96 -22.12
N PRO A 1097 1.62 52.21 -21.65
CA PRO A 1097 2.36 52.51 -20.43
C PRO A 1097 1.84 51.66 -19.26
N GLY A 1098 2.73 50.88 -18.62
CA GLY A 1098 2.40 50.05 -17.45
C GLY A 1098 2.05 48.58 -17.71
N ARG A 1099 2.18 48.04 -18.93
CA ARG A 1099 1.96 46.60 -19.19
C ARG A 1099 3.26 45.80 -19.38
N VAL A 1100 3.32 44.66 -18.67
CA VAL A 1100 4.48 43.75 -18.53
C VAL A 1100 5.06 43.30 -19.88
N ALA A 1101 6.37 43.47 -20.05
CA ALA A 1101 7.13 42.97 -21.21
C ALA A 1101 7.94 41.72 -20.83
N HIS A 1102 7.72 40.60 -21.53
CA HIS A 1102 8.58 39.41 -21.42
C HIS A 1102 9.69 39.42 -22.46
N LEU A 1103 10.92 39.07 -22.06
CA LEU A 1103 12.11 38.98 -22.91
C LEU A 1103 12.68 37.56 -22.90
N ALA A 1104 12.93 36.98 -24.08
CA ALA A 1104 13.59 35.69 -24.23
C ALA A 1104 14.58 35.73 -25.40
N ALA A 1105 15.72 35.06 -25.25
CA ALA A 1105 16.71 34.83 -26.29
C ALA A 1105 16.71 33.36 -26.72
N LEU A 1106 16.64 33.14 -28.03
CA LEU A 1106 16.53 31.83 -28.68
C LEU A 1106 17.67 31.67 -29.70
N ASP A 1107 18.21 30.45 -29.82
CA ASP A 1107 19.13 30.09 -30.91
C ASP A 1107 18.36 29.80 -32.23
N GLU A 1108 19.09 29.53 -33.33
CA GLU A 1108 18.50 29.25 -34.67
C GLU A 1108 17.51 28.09 -34.68
N ALA A 1109 17.66 27.12 -33.76
CA ALA A 1109 16.77 25.97 -33.63
C ALA A 1109 15.53 26.26 -32.78
N GLY A 1110 15.37 27.49 -32.27
CA GLY A 1110 14.31 27.87 -31.34
C GLY A 1110 14.52 27.32 -29.92
N THR A 1111 15.73 26.85 -29.60
CA THR A 1111 16.05 26.31 -28.28
C THR A 1111 16.38 27.44 -27.33
N ARG A 1112 15.76 27.41 -26.15
CA ARG A 1112 15.93 28.44 -25.11
C ARG A 1112 17.32 28.27 -24.49
N ARG A 1113 18.13 29.34 -24.48
CA ARG A 1113 19.39 29.39 -23.73
C ARG A 1113 19.20 30.18 -22.45
N ASN A 1114 20.01 29.90 -21.43
CA ASN A 1114 19.93 30.56 -20.12
C ASN A 1114 20.26 32.05 -20.25
N VAL A 1115 19.23 32.87 -20.46
CA VAL A 1115 19.34 34.33 -20.59
C VAL A 1115 18.61 34.97 -19.42
N HIS A 1116 19.36 35.70 -18.61
CA HIS A 1116 18.82 36.46 -17.49
C HIS A 1116 18.60 37.91 -17.95
N VAL A 1117 17.39 38.41 -17.71
CA VAL A 1117 16.99 39.79 -18.03
C VAL A 1117 16.92 40.58 -16.74
N SER A 1118 17.55 41.76 -16.68
CA SER A 1118 17.45 42.72 -15.58
C SER A 1118 16.72 43.97 -16.08
N ALA A 1119 15.59 44.32 -15.45
CA ALA A 1119 14.91 45.59 -15.63
C ALA A 1119 15.24 46.50 -14.44
N MET A 1120 15.85 47.65 -14.70
CA MET A 1120 16.06 48.67 -13.70
C MET A 1120 14.85 49.60 -13.77
N GLN A 1121 14.04 49.65 -12.69
CA GLN A 1121 12.80 50.43 -12.56
C GLN A 1121 11.53 49.86 -13.22
N LEU A 1122 11.01 48.76 -12.70
CA LEU A 1122 9.56 48.49 -12.74
C LEU A 1122 9.13 48.11 -11.32
N ARG A 1123 8.37 49.00 -10.67
CA ARG A 1123 7.59 48.62 -9.50
C ARG A 1123 6.46 47.72 -10.02
N GLU A 1124 6.30 46.55 -9.40
CA GLU A 1124 5.28 45.50 -9.63
C GLU A 1124 5.69 44.28 -10.50
N VAL A 1125 5.98 43.21 -9.75
CA VAL A 1125 5.89 41.74 -9.98
C VAL A 1125 5.94 41.21 -11.43
N ILE A 1126 7.00 40.47 -11.75
CA ILE A 1126 7.14 39.63 -12.95
C ILE A 1126 7.13 38.15 -12.54
N THR A 1127 6.15 37.37 -12.98
CA THR A 1127 6.13 35.88 -12.93
C THR A 1127 6.27 35.31 -14.35
N PRO A 1128 7.04 34.23 -14.59
CA PRO A 1128 7.23 33.69 -15.93
C PRO A 1128 6.19 32.61 -16.30
N THR A 1129 5.34 32.87 -17.30
CA THR A 1129 4.45 31.86 -17.92
C THR A 1129 4.63 31.83 -19.45
N LEU A 1130 4.65 30.61 -20.03
CA LEU A 1130 5.01 30.29 -21.42
C LEU A 1130 3.79 30.23 -22.36
N VAL A 1131 3.82 30.88 -23.54
CA VAL A 1131 2.93 30.58 -24.70
C VAL A 1131 3.65 30.87 -26.03
N MET A 1132 3.60 29.94 -26.99
CA MET A 1132 4.15 30.05 -28.36
C MET A 1132 3.09 30.44 -29.40
N THR A 1133 3.40 31.38 -30.32
CA THR A 1133 2.79 31.50 -31.67
C THR A 1133 3.73 32.25 -32.64
N THR A 1134 3.55 32.08 -33.96
CA THR A 1134 4.43 32.51 -35.08
C THR A 1134 3.74 33.47 -36.06
N THR A 1135 4.40 34.58 -36.46
CA THR A 1135 4.29 35.21 -37.80
C THR A 1135 5.44 36.23 -38.03
N PRO A 1136 5.93 36.48 -39.27
CA PRO A 1136 7.08 37.36 -39.53
C PRO A 1136 6.70 38.75 -40.08
N GLY A 1137 7.50 39.78 -39.73
CA GLY A 1137 7.58 41.04 -40.47
C GLY A 1137 7.82 42.30 -39.63
N ALA A 1138 9.04 42.85 -39.64
CA ALA A 1138 9.38 44.28 -39.56
C ALA A 1138 10.91 44.50 -39.58
N ARG A 1139 11.35 45.67 -40.08
CA ARG A 1139 12.76 46.11 -40.24
C ARG A 1139 13.32 46.67 -38.92
N LEU A 1140 14.63 46.54 -38.72
CA LEU A 1140 15.36 47.00 -37.52
C LEU A 1140 16.62 47.78 -37.95
N GLN A 1141 16.90 48.89 -37.26
CA GLN A 1141 18.10 49.71 -37.49
C GLN A 1141 19.14 49.38 -36.40
N VAL A 1142 20.25 48.76 -36.80
CA VAL A 1142 21.36 48.42 -35.90
C VAL A 1142 22.31 49.60 -35.82
N MET A 1143 22.40 50.24 -34.67
CA MET A 1143 23.36 51.31 -34.42
C MET A 1143 24.72 50.68 -34.06
N ARG A 1144 25.75 50.87 -34.90
CA ARG A 1144 27.13 50.56 -34.50
C ARG A 1144 27.59 51.59 -33.46
N PRO A 1145 28.40 51.20 -32.46
CA PRO A 1145 29.05 52.20 -31.61
C PRO A 1145 29.97 53.06 -32.48
N ALA A 1146 29.89 54.38 -32.30
CA ALA A 1146 30.81 55.33 -32.92
C ALA A 1146 32.25 54.98 -32.47
N ALA A 1147 33.14 54.86 -33.43
CA ALA A 1147 34.56 54.77 -33.15
C ALA A 1147 35.09 56.18 -32.86
N GLY A 1148 35.61 56.40 -31.65
CA GLY A 1148 36.41 57.57 -31.26
C GLY A 1148 35.66 58.62 -30.44
N GLU A 1149 35.65 58.47 -29.12
CA GLU A 1149 36.42 59.25 -28.12
C GLU A 1149 36.26 58.62 -26.73
#